data_AF-A0A832GUQ5-F1
#
_entry.id   AF-A0A832GUQ5-F1
#
_cell.length_a   1.000
_cell.length_b   1.000
_cell.length_c   1.000
_cell.angle_alpha   90.00
_cell.angle_beta   90.00
_cell.angle_gamma   90.00
#
_symmetry.space_group_name_H-M   'P 1'
#
loop_
_entity.id
_entity.type
_entity.pdbx_description
1 polymer ?
#
loop_
_entity_poly.entity_id
_entity_poly.type
_entity_poly.pdbx_seq_one_letter_code
_entity_poly.pdbx_strand_id
1 'polypeptide(L)'
;MNFKKIFLLSLILVVIVSGFSIAKPRIIVNEKNPIKFAPMSPDVLVVQRVNLRANNINAIFQNTGIFDQNTASTNSPGLEWPKGSNKFACFTAGLSLGCKIYAPVPNQPDTNVKTSQYAQVMASYGGEYTPGWVQNINGVITPITGADFKIYNVKLGDNATNSADWADWGKMVPFGAPFEDKNNNGTYDPLVDVPGQKNAAQTLFFTMTDAFIEQKNPGEGFGGGVPYPLLYAEVHFTAWAYNTPGLEDLQFINWVVINKGNRSWDSTFMSVVVDPDLGDANDDYIGCDTNLNMGFCYNGDNDDAIYGQNPPAFGMDYFKSPIIRKPPAPNDTLGLTSFVFFTNTGSSPPPCESDPNGEPIPAYLMMQGLKKDGSPFLNPLVYPVIEPTRYVYPGDPETNIGWTETKGSVQNCGGTSGILVTTNPTGDRRFIFNSGRYDFSYQPGDTQNIVLAQFVARGQNNKNSVTRLKALSRTAQIIYDNNFNVTPPPPAPVVNYSISPLINGLCNITLNWGDISESYNYLDTIFYPPSVNNRYKFEGYEIYEINKNANTLPDFTKPETIGNELVLIDIFDLRNNVGVIIDTFSTGIVVGQNEQYSPYQIVPPYKMVKPANFPNQGISRSITLTGTKFPENYNGNTNFIYGQEYQFAVVAYAYSPADSIRRGFKVIRNSVSAQIIKIRPTAPPAGTHYTMKNGDTLNVSFPIRDLGLTPIIRNQDELKNATYRAVFNNDTTYNILRKLQGENNFTTIKSGLKYVNFKSNTEDSSRIIDGVYMNLQKIRFTANGPIGDYVGNFGLIRDLGLKPDSIQSRKSGVEYVPPQNNPFAGAKIVTTNNINASWQSKSFSMTYPNKYNYNLNGSTVRPDRLNVMKIVFTGDTNTGQIAYRFCARTHNPPADPSFAQYIVNTSANATALIYQDKRRVPFKVYEINPYDSTEAPRQVNVAFVENNDTIPRGLVNGKWDPTSDSTGSNELIYIFNSTYQDPAWDAFYAQPTRNLFLSVQIDVAYVWAPRLINSGAAPKVNDELYIYPYYVTRPLYQSNVPTNPFFYEFSTIAPIYGDPNNAKNENAMDKIKVVPNPYYGYSTLDRTISDKFVTFRNLPLNCTIKIYTLGGDLIKTLNKTGTGKVSTSSTIEWNLQNQDNVPVASGIYIALIDAPGIGQKVIKIVIFTAQERINF
;
A
#
# COMPACT_ATOMS: atom_id res chain seq x y z
N MET A 1 95.40 17.52 -0.61
CA MET A 1 95.22 18.94 -1.02
C MET A 1 94.87 18.95 -2.49
N ASN A 2 93.83 19.58 -3.04
CA ASN A 2 92.71 20.35 -2.51
C ASN A 2 91.63 20.34 -3.61
N PHE A 3 90.70 19.38 -3.60
CA PHE A 3 89.57 19.29 -4.56
C PHE A 3 88.23 19.47 -3.84
N LYS A 4 88.20 20.33 -2.80
CA LYS A 4 87.03 20.58 -1.94
C LYS A 4 86.57 22.03 -1.86
N LYS A 5 87.05 22.93 -2.74
CA LYS A 5 86.65 24.36 -2.71
C LYS A 5 86.00 24.93 -3.98
N ILE A 6 85.84 24.15 -5.06
CA ILE A 6 85.13 24.63 -6.28
C ILE A 6 83.73 24.02 -6.42
N PHE A 7 83.41 22.93 -5.71
CA PHE A 7 82.07 22.30 -5.79
C PHE A 7 81.03 22.89 -4.81
N LEU A 8 81.45 23.74 -3.86
CA LEU A 8 80.55 24.30 -2.84
C LEU A 8 79.96 25.68 -3.19
N LEU A 9 80.50 26.39 -4.20
CA LEU A 9 79.93 27.66 -4.66
C LEU A 9 78.89 27.49 -5.78
N SER A 10 78.89 26.38 -6.51
CA SER A 10 77.91 26.11 -7.58
C SER A 10 76.56 25.57 -7.06
N LEU A 11 76.51 25.10 -5.81
CA LEU A 11 75.30 24.52 -5.21
C LEU A 11 74.49 25.51 -4.36
N ILE A 12 75.06 26.67 -4.01
CA ILE A 12 74.39 27.70 -3.19
C ILE A 12 73.75 28.80 -4.05
N LEU A 13 74.12 28.92 -5.33
CA LEU A 13 73.48 29.87 -6.27
C LEU A 13 72.26 29.30 -7.03
N VAL A 14 71.87 28.04 -6.77
CA VAL A 14 70.65 27.42 -7.35
C VAL A 14 69.52 27.31 -6.31
N VAL A 15 69.71 27.81 -5.08
CA VAL A 15 68.71 27.67 -4.00
C VAL A 15 68.06 29.00 -3.56
N ILE A 16 68.40 30.17 -4.14
CA ILE A 16 67.84 31.46 -3.67
C ILE A 16 67.25 32.38 -4.78
N VAL A 17 67.17 31.95 -6.04
CA VAL A 17 66.38 32.70 -7.06
C VAL A 17 65.51 31.76 -7.89
N SER A 18 64.42 31.32 -7.29
CA SER A 18 63.19 30.98 -8.00
C SER A 18 62.02 31.32 -7.07
N GLY A 19 61.74 32.63 -6.98
CA GLY A 19 60.51 33.12 -6.38
C GLY A 19 59.33 32.45 -7.07
N PHE A 20 58.51 31.76 -6.27
CA PHE A 20 57.13 31.36 -6.53
C PHE A 20 56.79 31.08 -8.01
N SER A 21 57.17 29.89 -8.49
CA SER A 21 56.28 29.19 -9.41
C SER A 21 55.21 28.52 -8.56
N ILE A 22 54.04 29.17 -8.45
CA ILE A 22 52.82 28.50 -8.02
C ILE A 22 52.65 27.33 -8.99
N ALA A 23 52.79 26.11 -8.49
CA ALA A 23 52.56 24.92 -9.28
C ALA A 23 51.11 24.95 -9.76
N LYS A 24 50.92 24.82 -11.08
CA LYS A 24 49.60 24.69 -11.70
C LYS A 24 48.81 23.59 -10.99
N PRO A 25 47.54 23.81 -10.60
CA PRO A 25 46.66 22.70 -10.24
C PRO A 25 46.57 21.74 -11.42
N ARG A 26 47.01 20.50 -11.24
CA ARG A 26 46.96 19.47 -12.30
C ARG A 26 45.59 18.79 -12.21
N ILE A 27 44.77 18.93 -13.25
CA ILE A 27 43.52 18.17 -13.38
C ILE A 27 43.88 16.70 -13.57
N ILE A 28 43.40 15.81 -12.70
CA ILE A 28 43.47 14.37 -12.89
C ILE A 28 42.06 13.88 -13.24
N VAL A 29 41.88 13.47 -14.50
CA VAL A 29 40.66 12.80 -14.95
C VAL A 29 40.68 11.39 -14.35
N ASN A 30 39.77 11.10 -13.42
CA ASN A 30 39.68 9.76 -12.83
C ASN A 30 38.90 8.86 -13.82
N GLU A 31 39.60 7.93 -14.48
CA GLU A 31 39.03 7.04 -15.51
C GLU A 31 38.03 6.00 -14.95
N LYS A 32 37.87 5.89 -13.63
CA LYS A 32 36.94 4.96 -12.98
C LYS A 32 36.36 5.58 -11.70
N ASN A 33 35.07 5.92 -11.67
CA ASN A 33 34.37 6.15 -10.40
C ASN A 33 34.00 4.77 -9.82
N PRO A 34 34.28 4.48 -8.54
CA PRO A 34 33.58 5.17 -7.44
C PRO A 34 34.47 5.57 -6.25
N ILE A 35 34.00 6.58 -5.51
CA ILE A 35 34.14 6.78 -4.06
C ILE A 35 35.38 6.11 -3.42
N LYS A 36 36.51 6.83 -3.43
CA LYS A 36 37.53 6.94 -2.36
C LYS A 36 38.81 7.50 -2.94
N PHE A 37 39.19 8.73 -2.58
CA PHE A 37 40.60 9.12 -2.49
C PHE A 37 40.75 10.19 -1.40
N ALA A 38 41.64 9.93 -0.45
CA ALA A 38 42.19 10.95 0.43
C ALA A 38 43.03 11.92 -0.40
N PRO A 39 42.98 13.24 -0.16
CA PRO A 39 43.75 14.20 -0.95
C PRO A 39 45.26 14.05 -0.67
N MET A 40 46.04 13.91 -1.73
CA MET A 40 47.44 14.33 -1.74
C MET A 40 47.45 15.82 -2.16
N SER A 41 47.74 16.71 -1.22
CA SER A 41 47.86 18.18 -1.36
C SER A 41 46.55 18.98 -1.58
N PRO A 42 46.45 20.22 -1.05
CA PRO A 42 45.35 21.15 -1.31
C PRO A 42 45.15 21.61 -2.76
N ASP A 43 46.02 21.19 -3.70
CA ASP A 43 46.17 21.80 -5.03
C ASP A 43 45.65 20.94 -6.20
N VAL A 44 44.91 19.86 -5.95
CA VAL A 44 44.42 18.96 -7.01
C VAL A 44 42.90 19.02 -7.14
N LEU A 45 42.44 19.60 -8.25
CA LEU A 45 41.03 19.65 -8.67
C LEU A 45 40.65 18.36 -9.38
N VAL A 46 39.55 17.71 -8.95
CA VAL A 46 39.02 16.48 -9.57
C VAL A 46 37.66 16.79 -10.19
N VAL A 47 37.56 16.64 -11.51
CA VAL A 47 36.27 16.66 -12.20
C VAL A 47 35.49 15.42 -11.79
N GLN A 48 34.35 15.63 -11.16
CA GLN A 48 33.44 14.57 -10.72
C GLN A 48 32.25 14.47 -11.63
N ARG A 49 31.75 13.24 -11.78
CA ARG A 49 30.56 12.93 -12.57
C ARG A 49 29.61 12.11 -11.73
N VAL A 50 28.37 12.53 -11.64
CA VAL A 50 27.32 11.83 -10.89
C VAL A 50 26.05 11.76 -11.71
N ASN A 51 25.44 10.57 -11.75
CA ASN A 51 24.20 10.37 -12.45
C ASN A 51 23.00 10.72 -11.57
N LEU A 52 22.12 11.59 -12.07
CA LEU A 52 20.75 11.75 -11.59
C LEU A 52 19.86 10.78 -12.38
N ARG A 53 19.36 9.74 -11.70
CA ARG A 53 18.68 8.59 -12.33
C ARG A 53 17.48 8.08 -11.53
N ALA A 54 16.83 8.99 -10.81
CA ALA A 54 15.71 8.69 -9.92
C ALA A 54 14.45 8.22 -10.70
N ASN A 55 14.28 8.68 -11.94
CA ASN A 55 13.12 8.41 -12.79
C ASN A 55 13.54 7.84 -14.15
N ASN A 56 12.73 8.02 -15.22
CA ASN A 56 13.03 7.46 -16.54
C ASN A 56 14.18 8.18 -17.26
N ILE A 57 14.71 9.27 -16.71
CA ILE A 57 15.90 9.94 -17.24
C ILE A 57 17.12 9.51 -16.44
N ASN A 58 18.22 9.24 -17.14
CA ASN A 58 19.56 9.14 -16.55
C ASN A 58 20.43 10.24 -17.15
N ALA A 59 20.75 11.26 -16.35
CA ALA A 59 21.52 12.42 -16.75
C ALA A 59 22.81 12.52 -15.95
N ILE A 60 23.91 12.85 -16.62
CA ILE A 60 25.23 13.02 -15.99
C ILE A 60 25.46 14.49 -15.63
N PHE A 61 25.78 14.75 -14.37
CA PHE A 61 26.14 16.07 -13.87
C PHE A 61 27.62 16.14 -13.52
N GLN A 62 28.28 17.23 -13.91
CA GLN A 62 29.68 17.51 -13.65
C GLN A 62 29.84 18.71 -12.71
N ASN A 63 30.84 18.66 -11.84
CA ASN A 63 31.13 19.74 -10.88
C ASN A 63 31.79 20.98 -11.52
N THR A 64 31.87 21.02 -12.85
CA THR A 64 32.23 22.17 -13.69
C THR A 64 30.99 22.91 -14.22
N GLY A 65 29.80 22.57 -13.72
CA GLY A 65 28.53 23.21 -14.09
C GLY A 65 27.89 22.67 -15.36
N ILE A 66 28.55 21.71 -16.01
CA ILE A 66 28.05 21.01 -17.20
C ILE A 66 27.15 19.85 -16.76
N PHE A 67 26.05 19.66 -17.46
CA PHE A 67 25.21 18.47 -17.37
C PHE A 67 24.89 17.91 -18.76
N ASP A 68 24.35 16.69 -18.77
CA ASP A 68 24.01 15.91 -19.96
C ASP A 68 25.17 15.50 -20.86
N GLN A 69 26.42 15.63 -20.40
CA GLN A 69 27.63 15.24 -21.15
C GLN A 69 28.44 14.19 -20.40
N ASN A 70 28.92 13.18 -21.13
CA ASN A 70 29.82 12.16 -20.60
C ASN A 70 31.25 12.36 -21.12
N THR A 71 32.17 12.69 -20.21
CA THR A 71 33.60 12.90 -20.54
C THR A 71 34.50 11.78 -20.02
N ALA A 72 33.97 10.58 -19.69
CA ALA A 72 34.71 9.54 -18.97
C ALA A 72 35.68 8.68 -19.81
N SER A 73 35.46 8.52 -21.12
CA SER A 73 36.33 7.71 -22.00
C SER A 73 36.31 8.16 -23.46
N THR A 74 35.15 8.58 -23.93
CA THR A 74 34.89 9.25 -25.22
C THR A 74 33.91 10.38 -24.90
N ASN A 75 34.17 11.59 -25.38
CA ASN A 75 33.20 12.68 -25.26
C ASN A 75 31.89 12.24 -25.94
N SER A 76 30.83 12.02 -25.17
CA SER A 76 29.57 11.46 -25.66
C SER A 76 28.36 12.09 -24.98
N PRO A 77 27.14 11.91 -25.52
CA PRO A 77 25.93 12.34 -24.85
C PRO A 77 25.75 11.71 -23.47
N GLY A 78 25.02 12.39 -22.61
CA GLY A 78 24.89 12.07 -21.19
C GLY A 78 23.48 12.21 -20.62
N LEU A 79 22.48 12.68 -21.39
CA LEU A 79 21.06 12.54 -21.04
C LEU A 79 20.45 11.36 -21.79
N GLU A 80 20.29 10.25 -21.09
CA GLU A 80 19.70 9.03 -21.60
C GLU A 80 18.20 8.97 -21.29
N TRP A 81 17.40 8.73 -22.33
CA TRP A 81 15.96 8.50 -22.19
C TRP A 81 15.43 7.53 -23.27
N PRO A 82 14.65 6.48 -22.93
CA PRO A 82 14.42 6.02 -21.56
C PRO A 82 15.71 5.49 -20.93
N LYS A 83 15.85 5.66 -19.61
CA LYS A 83 16.97 5.13 -18.83
C LYS A 83 17.17 3.63 -19.10
N GLY A 84 18.41 3.24 -19.36
CA GLY A 84 18.80 1.85 -19.69
C GLY A 84 18.62 1.47 -21.17
N SER A 85 18.22 2.40 -22.05
CA SER A 85 18.04 2.14 -23.48
C SER A 85 19.29 2.40 -24.32
N ASN A 86 20.31 3.09 -23.79
CA ASN A 86 21.44 3.65 -24.53
C ASN A 86 21.02 4.61 -25.67
N LYS A 87 19.86 5.24 -25.57
CA LYS A 87 19.42 6.32 -26.46
C LYS A 87 19.47 7.65 -25.71
N PHE A 88 19.94 8.70 -26.38
CA PHE A 88 20.24 9.97 -25.75
C PHE A 88 19.44 11.10 -26.39
N ALA A 89 19.02 12.07 -25.57
CA ALA A 89 18.22 13.21 -26.02
C ALA A 89 18.97 14.54 -25.97
N CYS A 90 20.11 14.60 -25.29
CA CYS A 90 20.97 15.79 -25.20
C CYS A 90 22.44 15.40 -25.00
N PHE A 91 23.33 16.14 -25.67
CA PHE A 91 24.78 15.95 -25.62
C PHE A 91 25.46 16.77 -24.53
N THR A 92 25.09 18.04 -24.37
CA THR A 92 25.61 18.90 -23.31
C THR A 92 24.67 20.05 -23.02
N ALA A 93 24.63 20.48 -21.76
CA ALA A 93 24.02 21.74 -21.37
C ALA A 93 24.69 22.37 -20.14
N GLY A 94 24.53 23.68 -19.98
CA GLY A 94 24.97 24.38 -18.78
C GLY A 94 24.76 25.88 -18.81
N LEU A 95 24.72 26.48 -17.61
CA LEU A 95 24.46 27.90 -17.40
C LEU A 95 25.73 28.73 -17.60
N SER A 96 25.79 29.47 -18.71
CA SER A 96 26.86 30.41 -19.02
C SER A 96 26.46 31.84 -18.64
N LEU A 97 27.43 32.65 -18.20
CA LEU A 97 27.22 34.04 -17.79
C LEU A 97 28.07 34.98 -18.63
N GLY A 98 27.48 36.11 -18.99
CA GLY A 98 28.15 37.15 -19.76
C GLY A 98 27.66 38.53 -19.33
N CYS A 99 28.59 39.44 -19.06
CA CYS A 99 28.27 40.80 -18.66
C CYS A 99 29.38 41.77 -19.05
N LYS A 100 29.15 43.05 -18.75
CA LYS A 100 30.16 44.10 -18.79
C LYS A 100 30.53 44.50 -17.37
N ILE A 101 31.82 44.62 -17.10
CA ILE A 101 32.38 45.07 -15.82
C ILE A 101 33.22 46.31 -16.07
N TYR A 102 33.01 47.35 -15.26
CA TYR A 102 33.84 48.55 -15.29
C TYR A 102 35.15 48.32 -14.50
N ALA A 103 36.26 48.14 -15.22
CA ALA A 103 37.51 47.63 -14.70
C ALA A 103 38.73 48.46 -15.17
N PRO A 104 39.84 48.52 -14.39
CA PRO A 104 41.11 49.06 -14.85
C PRO A 104 41.59 48.36 -16.13
N VAL A 105 42.21 49.11 -17.04
CA VAL A 105 42.71 48.58 -18.32
C VAL A 105 43.81 47.54 -18.07
N PRO A 106 43.72 46.32 -18.64
CA PRO A 106 44.74 45.30 -18.50
C PRO A 106 46.09 45.81 -19.02
N ASN A 107 47.18 45.51 -18.31
CA ASN A 107 48.54 45.93 -18.68
C ASN A 107 48.79 47.46 -18.72
N GLN A 108 47.90 48.26 -18.14
CA GLN A 108 48.12 49.70 -17.88
C GLN A 108 47.83 50.06 -16.41
N PRO A 109 48.64 49.54 -15.46
CA PRO A 109 48.37 49.66 -14.01
C PRO A 109 48.47 51.10 -13.47
N ASP A 110 49.02 52.04 -14.24
CA ASP A 110 49.38 53.40 -13.78
C ASP A 110 48.38 54.49 -14.21
N THR A 111 47.26 54.11 -14.84
CA THR A 111 46.20 55.06 -15.17
C THR A 111 44.99 54.73 -14.30
N ASN A 112 44.49 55.70 -13.51
CA ASN A 112 43.19 55.58 -12.81
C ASN A 112 41.99 55.44 -13.78
N VAL A 113 42.23 55.16 -15.06
CA VAL A 113 41.26 55.02 -16.13
C VAL A 113 40.69 53.60 -16.07
N LYS A 114 39.38 53.52 -15.87
CA LYS A 114 38.60 52.29 -15.95
C LYS A 114 37.79 52.32 -17.25
N THR A 115 37.62 51.17 -17.88
CA THR A 115 36.80 51.01 -19.08
C THR A 115 35.81 49.86 -18.87
N SER A 116 34.72 49.88 -19.64
CA SER A 116 33.79 48.75 -19.69
C SER A 116 34.45 47.61 -20.45
N GLN A 117 34.63 46.46 -19.80
CA GLN A 117 35.25 45.26 -20.33
C GLN A 117 34.28 44.07 -20.24
N TYR A 118 34.37 43.12 -21.17
CA TYR A 118 33.54 41.91 -21.13
C TYR A 118 34.06 40.93 -20.09
N ALA A 119 33.16 40.35 -19.29
CA ALA A 119 33.46 39.27 -18.36
C ALA A 119 32.53 38.09 -18.67
N GLN A 120 33.09 36.88 -18.74
CA GLN A 120 32.36 35.69 -19.15
C GLN A 120 32.82 34.42 -18.40
N VAL A 121 31.88 33.48 -18.26
CA VAL A 121 32.15 32.11 -17.86
C VAL A 121 31.21 31.17 -18.62
N MET A 122 31.78 30.16 -19.26
CA MET A 122 31.04 29.20 -20.08
C MET A 122 30.90 27.85 -19.38
N ALA A 123 29.73 27.25 -19.48
CA ALA A 123 29.39 25.93 -18.94
C ALA A 123 28.90 24.99 -20.03
N SER A 124 29.63 24.89 -21.13
CA SER A 124 29.40 23.91 -22.18
C SER A 124 30.72 23.24 -22.56
N TYR A 125 30.65 21.96 -22.94
CA TYR A 125 31.79 21.15 -23.41
C TYR A 125 32.94 21.01 -22.41
N GLY A 126 33.91 21.92 -22.43
CA GLY A 126 35.09 21.92 -21.55
C GLY A 126 34.83 22.55 -20.17
N GLY A 127 33.91 23.51 -20.10
CA GLY A 127 33.50 24.21 -18.86
C GLY A 127 34.60 25.10 -18.25
N GLU A 128 34.20 26.18 -17.60
CA GLU A 128 35.11 27.13 -16.94
C GLU A 128 34.80 27.33 -15.44
N TYR A 129 33.75 26.71 -14.90
CA TYR A 129 33.49 26.70 -13.46
C TYR A 129 34.36 25.68 -12.75
N THR A 130 34.70 26.02 -11.50
CA THR A 130 35.52 25.20 -10.62
C THR A 130 34.78 24.92 -9.32
N PRO A 131 34.81 23.70 -8.77
CA PRO A 131 34.25 23.43 -7.44
C PRO A 131 34.94 24.29 -6.38
N GLY A 132 34.14 25.00 -5.59
CA GLY A 132 34.65 25.98 -4.64
C GLY A 132 33.74 27.19 -4.50
N TRP A 133 34.18 28.16 -3.70
CA TRP A 133 33.43 29.36 -3.34
C TRP A 133 34.34 30.57 -3.27
N VAL A 134 33.77 31.76 -3.06
CA VAL A 134 34.53 33.02 -3.05
C VAL A 134 34.45 33.69 -1.68
N GLN A 135 35.61 33.98 -1.10
CA GLN A 135 35.73 34.69 0.16
C GLN A 135 36.39 36.05 -0.02
N ASN A 136 35.93 37.06 0.72
CA ASN A 136 36.64 38.32 0.88
C ASN A 136 37.54 38.24 2.12
N ILE A 137 38.86 38.23 1.91
CA ILE A 137 39.86 38.23 2.97
C ILE A 137 40.53 39.60 2.98
N ASN A 138 40.19 40.45 3.94
CA ASN A 138 40.74 41.80 4.11
C ASN A 138 40.67 42.70 2.87
N GLY A 139 39.57 42.65 2.12
CA GLY A 139 39.35 43.44 0.90
C GLY A 139 39.84 42.76 -0.38
N VAL A 140 40.48 41.60 -0.29
CA VAL A 140 40.94 40.79 -1.43
C VAL A 140 39.94 39.66 -1.67
N ILE A 141 39.35 39.64 -2.86
CA ILE A 141 38.45 38.57 -3.29
C ILE A 141 39.30 37.35 -3.66
N THR A 142 39.15 36.26 -2.93
CA THR A 142 39.99 35.06 -3.02
C THR A 142 39.11 33.83 -3.27
N PRO A 143 39.37 33.04 -4.33
CA PRO A 143 38.69 31.76 -4.54
C PRO A 143 39.22 30.70 -3.56
N ILE A 144 38.32 29.86 -3.05
CA ILE A 144 38.63 28.80 -2.09
C ILE A 144 38.05 27.48 -2.61
N THR A 145 38.84 26.39 -2.53
CA THR A 145 38.42 25.03 -2.88
C THR A 145 38.97 24.02 -1.86
N GLY A 146 38.52 22.77 -1.94
CA GLY A 146 38.90 21.69 -1.04
C GLY A 146 38.13 20.39 -1.31
N ALA A 147 38.48 19.31 -0.59
CA ALA A 147 37.89 17.99 -0.81
C ALA A 147 36.38 17.90 -0.53
N ASP A 148 35.85 18.79 0.31
CA ASP A 148 34.42 18.88 0.59
C ASP A 148 33.64 19.55 -0.57
N PHE A 149 34.29 20.29 -1.48
CA PHE A 149 33.64 20.87 -2.66
C PHE A 149 33.53 19.83 -3.79
N LYS A 150 32.61 18.89 -3.58
CA LYS A 150 32.28 17.75 -4.45
C LYS A 150 30.78 17.73 -4.77
N ILE A 151 30.36 16.85 -5.69
CA ILE A 151 28.93 16.56 -5.91
C ILE A 151 28.44 15.62 -4.79
N TYR A 152 27.56 16.13 -3.94
CA TYR A 152 26.84 15.33 -2.95
C TYR A 152 25.63 14.69 -3.61
N ASN A 153 25.39 13.40 -3.33
CA ASN A 153 24.32 12.62 -3.93
C ASN A 153 23.53 11.83 -2.87
N VAL A 154 22.31 12.26 -2.58
CA VAL A 154 21.40 11.58 -1.64
C VAL A 154 20.19 11.00 -2.35
N LYS A 155 19.77 9.80 -1.94
CA LYS A 155 18.67 9.04 -2.56
C LYS A 155 17.67 8.53 -1.54
N LEU A 156 16.48 8.20 -2.01
CA LEU A 156 15.48 7.52 -1.21
C LEU A 156 16.04 6.20 -0.64
N GLY A 157 15.99 6.07 0.69
CA GLY A 157 16.54 4.91 1.42
C GLY A 157 17.94 5.13 2.01
N ASP A 158 18.61 6.23 1.66
CA ASP A 158 19.85 6.65 2.32
C ASP A 158 19.56 7.10 3.77
N ASN A 159 20.58 7.00 4.62
CA ASN A 159 20.61 7.49 6.00
C ASN A 159 22.08 7.71 6.43
N ALA A 160 22.28 8.27 7.63
CA ALA A 160 23.59 8.61 8.15
C ALA A 160 24.57 7.43 8.28
N THR A 161 24.08 6.18 8.28
CA THR A 161 24.92 4.97 8.43
C THR A 161 25.30 4.33 7.10
N ASN A 162 24.50 4.50 6.05
CA ASN A 162 24.72 3.85 4.75
C ASN A 162 25.16 4.82 3.64
N SER A 163 25.08 6.13 3.85
CA SER A 163 25.47 7.15 2.88
C SER A 163 26.38 8.22 3.52
N ALA A 164 27.60 8.33 3.00
CA ALA A 164 28.55 9.36 3.45
C ALA A 164 28.11 10.77 3.05
N ASP A 165 27.47 10.92 1.88
CA ASP A 165 26.95 12.21 1.41
C ASP A 165 25.78 12.67 2.28
N TRP A 166 24.98 11.74 2.82
CA TRP A 166 23.98 12.05 3.85
C TRP A 166 24.65 12.56 5.13
N ALA A 167 25.60 11.81 5.67
CA ALA A 167 26.27 12.17 6.93
C ALA A 167 27.00 13.52 6.84
N ASP A 168 27.66 13.81 5.71
CA ASP A 168 28.44 15.02 5.49
C ASP A 168 27.64 16.19 4.88
N TRP A 169 26.34 16.02 4.63
CA TRP A 169 25.51 17.04 3.96
C TRP A 169 25.56 18.39 4.67
N GLY A 170 25.65 18.39 6.01
CA GLY A 170 25.76 19.57 6.86
C GLY A 170 26.94 20.49 6.51
N LYS A 171 28.01 19.96 5.88
CA LYS A 171 29.15 20.76 5.42
C LYS A 171 28.78 21.74 4.30
N MET A 172 27.77 21.41 3.52
CA MET A 172 27.30 22.21 2.39
C MET A 172 26.08 23.09 2.71
N VAL A 173 25.45 22.90 3.88
CA VAL A 173 24.32 23.74 4.33
C VAL A 173 24.67 25.23 4.39
N PRO A 174 25.85 25.66 4.88
CA PRO A 174 26.27 27.07 4.81
C PRO A 174 26.34 27.65 3.39
N PHE A 175 26.44 26.78 2.39
CA PHE A 175 26.48 27.13 0.97
C PHE A 175 25.15 26.85 0.26
N GLY A 176 24.05 26.69 1.01
CA GLY A 176 22.70 26.59 0.43
C GLY A 176 22.22 25.17 0.11
N ALA A 177 22.89 24.13 0.61
CA ALA A 177 22.39 22.76 0.45
C ALA A 177 21.00 22.59 1.11
N PRO A 178 19.97 22.14 0.37
CA PRO A 178 18.62 22.02 0.91
C PRO A 178 18.52 20.83 1.88
N PHE A 179 17.69 20.97 2.91
CA PHE A 179 17.29 19.87 3.80
C PHE A 179 15.92 20.15 4.40
N GLU A 180 15.23 19.09 4.82
CA GLU A 180 14.02 19.18 5.62
C GLU A 180 14.38 19.10 7.11
N ASP A 181 14.32 20.25 7.77
CA ASP A 181 14.50 20.40 9.21
C ASP A 181 13.28 19.83 9.96
N LYS A 182 13.42 18.63 10.51
CA LYS A 182 12.33 17.90 11.18
C LYS A 182 12.12 18.39 12.61
N ASN A 183 13.16 18.89 13.26
CA ASN A 183 13.10 19.36 14.65
C ASN A 183 12.96 20.89 14.78
N ASN A 184 13.03 21.62 13.66
CA ASN A 184 12.92 23.07 13.53
C ASN A 184 14.00 23.84 14.30
N ASN A 185 15.23 23.33 14.38
CA ASN A 185 16.33 23.98 15.08
C ASN A 185 17.23 24.85 14.17
N GLY A 186 17.01 24.84 12.86
CA GLY A 186 17.76 25.61 11.87
C GLY A 186 19.16 25.07 11.55
N THR A 187 19.51 23.87 12.03
CA THR A 187 20.78 23.19 11.80
C THR A 187 20.53 21.79 11.26
N TYR A 188 21.43 21.28 10.42
CA TYR A 188 21.25 19.93 9.88
C TYR A 188 21.77 18.86 10.84
N ASP A 189 20.86 18.06 11.39
CA ASP A 189 21.13 16.91 12.23
C ASP A 189 20.98 15.60 11.43
N PRO A 190 22.06 14.88 11.07
CA PRO A 190 21.98 13.75 10.13
C PRO A 190 21.17 12.55 10.64
N LEU A 191 20.89 12.46 11.95
CA LEU A 191 20.06 11.41 12.55
C LEU A 191 18.57 11.78 12.66
N VAL A 192 18.22 13.04 12.40
CA VAL A 192 16.87 13.58 12.60
C VAL A 192 16.31 14.15 11.29
N ASP A 193 17.12 14.90 10.57
CA ASP A 193 16.73 15.65 9.37
C ASP A 193 16.98 14.86 8.09
N VAL A 194 16.29 15.28 7.03
CA VAL A 194 16.37 14.65 5.71
C VAL A 194 17.09 15.60 4.74
N PRO A 195 18.31 15.27 4.25
CA PRO A 195 19.03 16.09 3.29
C PRO A 195 18.40 16.03 1.90
N GLY A 196 18.63 17.06 1.10
CA GLY A 196 18.15 17.17 -0.27
C GLY A 196 16.81 17.89 -0.42
N GLN A 197 16.32 17.94 -1.66
CA GLN A 197 15.04 18.56 -1.96
C GLN A 197 13.90 17.73 -1.36
N LYS A 198 12.94 18.41 -0.72
CA LYS A 198 11.81 17.77 -0.04
C LYS A 198 11.10 16.75 -0.95
N ASN A 199 10.95 15.53 -0.42
CA ASN A 199 10.32 14.37 -1.06
C ASN A 199 10.94 13.91 -2.40
N ALA A 200 12.10 14.43 -2.80
CA ALA A 200 12.77 13.99 -4.03
C ALA A 200 13.29 12.56 -3.87
N ALA A 201 13.22 11.78 -4.95
CA ALA A 201 13.76 10.43 -4.97
C ALA A 201 15.30 10.42 -5.03
N GLN A 202 15.89 11.47 -5.61
CA GLN A 202 17.33 11.72 -5.61
C GLN A 202 17.59 13.22 -5.70
N THR A 203 18.59 13.71 -4.94
CA THR A 203 19.07 15.10 -5.01
C THR A 203 20.59 15.13 -5.14
N LEU A 204 21.09 15.97 -6.04
CA LEU A 204 22.48 16.35 -6.22
C LEU A 204 22.69 17.79 -5.73
N PHE A 205 23.80 18.05 -5.04
CA PHE A 205 24.18 19.40 -4.62
C PHE A 205 25.69 19.63 -4.75
N PHE A 206 26.10 20.80 -5.23
CA PHE A 206 27.49 21.27 -5.17
C PHE A 206 27.60 22.78 -5.32
N THR A 207 28.76 23.33 -4.95
CA THR A 207 29.09 24.75 -5.05
C THR A 207 30.29 24.95 -5.98
N MET A 208 30.20 25.93 -6.87
CA MET A 208 31.22 26.23 -7.87
C MET A 208 31.44 27.73 -8.08
N THR A 209 32.57 28.11 -8.67
CA THR A 209 32.94 29.50 -8.97
C THR A 209 33.76 29.64 -10.25
N ASP A 210 33.68 30.82 -10.89
CA ASP A 210 34.51 31.18 -12.05
C ASP A 210 35.84 31.86 -11.68
N ALA A 211 36.12 32.00 -10.38
CA ALA A 211 37.19 32.85 -9.86
C ALA A 211 38.62 32.26 -9.97
N PHE A 212 38.76 31.04 -10.49
CA PHE A 212 40.07 30.43 -10.77
C PHE A 212 40.50 30.74 -12.21
N ILE A 213 41.45 31.67 -12.36
CA ILE A 213 41.94 32.14 -13.66
C ILE A 213 42.54 31.02 -14.50
N GLU A 214 43.10 29.99 -13.85
CA GLU A 214 43.72 28.82 -14.50
C GLU A 214 42.70 27.95 -15.24
N GLN A 215 41.40 28.11 -14.95
CA GLN A 215 40.32 27.34 -15.57
C GLN A 215 39.63 28.10 -16.72
N LYS A 216 40.14 29.28 -17.10
CA LYS A 216 39.68 30.03 -18.26
C LYS A 216 40.32 29.45 -19.53
N ASN A 217 39.64 28.46 -20.11
CA ASN A 217 40.12 27.74 -21.28
C ASN A 217 39.80 28.51 -22.58
N PRO A 218 40.72 28.56 -23.57
CA PRO A 218 40.33 28.98 -24.92
C PRO A 218 39.22 28.03 -25.40
N GLY A 219 38.09 28.60 -25.83
CA GLY A 219 36.81 27.92 -25.99
C GLY A 219 36.83 26.57 -26.72
N GLU A 220 35.86 25.73 -26.36
CA GLU A 220 35.51 24.48 -27.03
C GLU A 220 34.04 24.57 -27.44
N GLY A 221 33.74 25.18 -28.58
CA GLY A 221 32.41 25.22 -29.20
C GLY A 221 31.51 26.42 -28.85
N PHE A 222 31.61 27.04 -27.68
CA PHE A 222 30.85 28.26 -27.37
C PHE A 222 31.58 29.22 -26.40
N GLY A 223 32.09 30.34 -26.92
CA GLY A 223 32.69 31.42 -26.13
C GLY A 223 33.91 30.98 -25.32
N GLY A 224 34.18 31.68 -24.21
CA GLY A 224 35.19 31.29 -23.21
C GLY A 224 36.55 31.99 -23.34
N GLY A 225 37.42 31.75 -22.37
CA GLY A 225 38.81 32.21 -22.40
C GLY A 225 39.02 33.66 -21.98
N VAL A 226 38.17 34.20 -21.08
CA VAL A 226 38.31 35.57 -20.55
C VAL A 226 39.05 35.55 -19.20
N PRO A 227 40.37 35.83 -19.14
CA PRO A 227 41.14 35.78 -17.90
C PRO A 227 40.99 37.04 -17.02
N TYR A 228 40.54 38.16 -17.58
CA TYR A 228 40.30 39.40 -16.83
C TYR A 228 39.33 40.34 -17.58
N PRO A 229 38.41 41.02 -16.86
CA PRO A 229 38.05 40.80 -15.46
C PRO A 229 37.25 39.50 -15.26
N LEU A 230 37.50 38.79 -14.16
CA LEU A 230 36.68 37.66 -13.71
C LEU A 230 35.34 38.16 -13.15
N LEU A 231 34.29 37.32 -13.19
CA LEU A 231 33.00 37.68 -12.59
C LEU A 231 33.05 37.60 -11.07
N TYR A 232 33.80 36.63 -10.52
CA TYR A 232 33.70 36.20 -9.13
C TYR A 232 32.28 35.73 -8.79
N ALA A 233 31.68 35.00 -9.73
CA ALA A 233 30.41 34.32 -9.54
C ALA A 233 30.62 33.14 -8.60
N GLU A 234 29.82 33.05 -7.54
CA GLU A 234 29.65 31.83 -6.76
C GLU A 234 28.27 31.27 -7.10
N VAL A 235 28.21 29.98 -7.41
CA VAL A 235 27.01 29.31 -7.88
C VAL A 235 26.73 28.11 -6.98
N HIS A 236 25.56 28.10 -6.35
CA HIS A 236 25.06 26.94 -5.62
C HIS A 236 24.14 26.17 -6.56
N PHE A 237 24.51 24.94 -6.87
CA PHE A 237 23.84 24.10 -7.86
C PHE A 237 23.10 22.97 -7.16
N THR A 238 21.80 22.84 -7.43
CA THR A 238 20.98 21.71 -6.99
C THR A 238 20.31 21.07 -8.20
N ALA A 239 20.38 19.75 -8.34
CA ALA A 239 19.55 19.01 -9.30
C ALA A 239 18.79 17.88 -8.62
N TRP A 240 17.53 17.66 -8.97
CA TRP A 240 16.71 16.62 -8.34
C TRP A 240 15.65 16.07 -9.27
N ALA A 241 15.15 14.89 -8.91
CA ALA A 241 14.08 14.23 -9.63
C ALA A 241 13.15 13.48 -8.66
N TYR A 242 11.88 13.37 -9.06
CA TYR A 242 10.85 12.59 -8.36
C TYR A 242 10.56 11.31 -9.14
N ASN A 243 10.18 10.25 -8.44
CA ASN A 243 9.71 8.99 -9.04
C ASN A 243 8.18 8.84 -8.92
N THR A 244 7.48 9.97 -8.77
CA THR A 244 6.03 10.06 -8.62
C THR A 244 5.35 10.10 -9.99
N PRO A 245 4.15 9.51 -10.15
CA PRO A 245 3.39 9.59 -11.39
C PRO A 245 3.23 11.02 -11.92
N GLY A 246 3.53 11.24 -13.20
CA GLY A 246 3.50 12.53 -13.88
C GLY A 246 4.82 13.34 -13.85
N LEU A 247 5.86 12.87 -13.16
CA LEU A 247 7.19 13.51 -13.08
C LEU A 247 8.33 12.56 -13.54
N GLU A 248 7.99 11.47 -14.23
CA GLU A 248 8.93 10.39 -14.54
C GLU A 248 9.89 10.75 -15.66
N ASP A 249 9.48 11.65 -16.56
CA ASP A 249 10.20 12.00 -17.78
C ASP A 249 10.73 13.47 -17.71
N LEU A 250 11.04 13.95 -16.50
CA LEU A 250 11.58 15.29 -16.26
C LEU A 250 12.55 15.40 -15.07
N GLN A 251 13.47 16.34 -15.10
CA GLN A 251 14.41 16.64 -14.00
C GLN A 251 14.47 18.14 -13.75
N PHE A 252 14.72 18.52 -12.50
CA PHE A 252 14.84 19.92 -12.10
C PHE A 252 16.29 20.29 -11.81
N ILE A 253 16.63 21.53 -12.15
CA ILE A 253 17.94 22.13 -11.93
C ILE A 253 17.72 23.52 -11.36
N ASN A 254 18.44 23.85 -10.29
CA ASN A 254 18.39 25.14 -9.62
C ASN A 254 19.80 25.71 -9.51
N TRP A 255 19.95 26.97 -9.93
CA TRP A 255 21.14 27.77 -9.72
C TRP A 255 20.82 28.94 -8.81
N VAL A 256 21.54 29.04 -7.70
CA VAL A 256 21.66 30.28 -6.94
C VAL A 256 22.96 30.94 -7.34
N VAL A 257 22.88 31.99 -8.15
CA VAL A 257 24.06 32.74 -8.64
C VAL A 257 24.27 33.93 -7.72
N ILE A 258 25.49 34.16 -7.25
CA ILE A 258 25.83 35.24 -6.31
C ILE A 258 27.02 36.02 -6.88
N ASN A 259 26.92 37.34 -6.92
CA ASN A 259 28.07 38.19 -7.25
C ASN A 259 28.90 38.38 -5.97
N LYS A 260 29.98 37.61 -5.82
CA LYS A 260 30.90 37.71 -4.68
C LYS A 260 32.09 38.63 -4.95
N GLY A 261 32.11 39.26 -6.13
CA GLY A 261 33.09 40.26 -6.50
C GLY A 261 32.86 41.60 -5.80
N ASN A 262 33.67 42.59 -6.18
CA ASN A 262 33.56 43.97 -5.69
C ASN A 262 33.10 44.96 -6.78
N ARG A 263 32.61 44.46 -7.91
CA ARG A 263 32.15 45.26 -9.06
C ARG A 263 30.76 44.81 -9.50
N SER A 264 29.97 45.76 -9.99
CA SER A 264 28.69 45.49 -10.63
C SER A 264 28.89 44.71 -11.93
N TRP A 265 28.00 43.75 -12.22
CA TRP A 265 27.85 43.18 -13.56
C TRP A 265 26.73 43.94 -14.27
N ASP A 266 27.07 44.66 -15.34
CA ASP A 266 26.13 45.46 -16.11
C ASP A 266 25.83 44.80 -17.45
N SER A 267 24.62 45.04 -18.00
CA SER A 267 24.15 44.35 -19.21
C SER A 267 24.30 42.83 -19.11
N THR A 268 23.79 42.26 -18.03
CA THR A 268 24.03 40.85 -17.69
C THR A 268 23.09 39.92 -18.44
N PHE A 269 23.65 38.82 -18.94
CA PHE A 269 22.95 37.73 -19.59
C PHE A 269 23.30 36.40 -18.92
N MET A 270 22.26 35.64 -18.57
CA MET A 270 22.36 34.32 -17.97
C MET A 270 21.74 33.34 -18.96
N SER A 271 22.59 32.60 -19.67
CA SER A 271 22.17 31.81 -20.81
C SER A 271 22.50 30.34 -20.61
N VAL A 272 21.49 29.47 -20.77
CA VAL A 272 21.74 28.03 -20.85
C VAL A 272 22.11 27.71 -22.30
N VAL A 273 23.32 27.21 -22.49
CA VAL A 273 23.82 26.76 -23.80
C VAL A 273 23.50 25.27 -23.89
N VAL A 274 22.87 24.85 -24.98
CA VAL A 274 22.37 23.48 -25.14
C VAL A 274 22.79 22.93 -26.50
N ASP A 275 23.35 21.74 -26.46
CA ASP A 275 23.64 20.90 -27.61
C ASP A 275 22.71 19.67 -27.54
N PRO A 276 21.47 19.79 -28.07
CA PRO A 276 20.62 18.62 -28.25
C PRO A 276 21.22 17.72 -29.34
N ASP A 277 21.36 16.44 -29.02
CA ASP A 277 21.63 15.36 -29.97
C ASP A 277 20.49 14.37 -29.78
N LEU A 278 19.33 14.63 -30.40
CA LEU A 278 18.11 13.88 -30.13
C LEU A 278 18.08 12.59 -30.94
N GLY A 279 18.82 11.58 -30.49
CA GLY A 279 19.08 10.42 -31.33
C GLY A 279 20.15 10.75 -32.36
N ASP A 280 19.78 10.77 -33.64
CA ASP A 280 20.71 11.18 -34.70
C ASP A 280 20.78 12.70 -34.81
N ALA A 281 21.87 13.30 -34.33
CA ALA A 281 22.08 14.74 -34.37
C ALA A 281 21.94 15.37 -35.78
N ASN A 282 22.03 14.60 -36.87
CA ASN A 282 21.96 15.13 -38.24
C ASN A 282 20.53 15.39 -38.74
N ASP A 283 19.50 14.97 -38.01
CA ASP A 283 18.11 15.12 -38.44
C ASP A 283 17.29 16.07 -37.54
N ASP A 284 17.96 16.88 -36.71
CA ASP A 284 17.33 17.74 -35.72
C ASP A 284 16.74 19.06 -36.26
N TYR A 285 15.62 19.47 -35.67
CA TYR A 285 15.01 20.80 -35.72
C TYR A 285 14.80 21.35 -34.31
N ILE A 286 14.73 22.67 -34.20
CA ILE A 286 14.57 23.38 -32.93
C ILE A 286 13.44 24.40 -32.96
N GLY A 287 13.00 24.83 -31.78
CA GLY A 287 12.10 25.96 -31.64
C GLY A 287 11.95 26.42 -30.21
N CYS A 288 11.13 27.46 -30.02
CA CYS A 288 10.82 28.00 -28.70
C CYS A 288 9.33 28.27 -28.52
N ASP A 289 8.88 28.29 -27.27
CA ASP A 289 7.56 28.73 -26.87
C ASP A 289 7.69 29.87 -25.86
N THR A 290 7.44 31.10 -26.31
CA THR A 290 7.63 32.31 -25.50
C THR A 290 6.58 32.47 -24.41
N ASN A 291 5.45 31.75 -24.48
CA ASN A 291 4.44 31.78 -23.42
C ASN A 291 4.81 30.85 -22.26
N LEU A 292 5.49 29.75 -22.57
CA LEU A 292 6.00 28.82 -21.56
C LEU A 292 7.37 29.26 -21.03
N ASN A 293 8.12 30.08 -21.76
CA ASN A 293 9.56 30.32 -21.56
C ASN A 293 10.39 29.07 -21.87
N MET A 294 10.07 28.36 -22.96
CA MET A 294 10.61 27.04 -23.28
C MET A 294 11.40 27.02 -24.59
N GLY A 295 12.47 26.23 -24.64
CA GLY A 295 13.22 25.87 -25.84
C GLY A 295 13.17 24.36 -26.06
N PHE A 296 13.09 23.89 -27.30
CA PHE A 296 12.93 22.47 -27.61
C PHE A 296 13.63 22.04 -28.90
N CYS A 297 13.95 20.75 -28.96
CA CYS A 297 14.47 20.00 -30.09
C CYS A 297 13.53 18.85 -30.46
N TYR A 298 13.40 18.57 -31.76
CA TYR A 298 12.61 17.48 -32.32
C TYR A 298 13.15 17.11 -33.70
N ASN A 299 13.04 15.84 -34.10
CA ASN A 299 13.51 15.42 -35.43
C ASN A 299 12.71 16.09 -36.55
N GLY A 300 13.36 16.33 -37.69
CA GLY A 300 12.77 17.00 -38.85
C GLY A 300 11.78 16.14 -39.62
N ASP A 301 11.93 14.82 -39.56
CA ASP A 301 10.96 13.85 -40.06
C ASP A 301 10.47 12.91 -38.96
N ASN A 302 9.70 11.88 -39.33
CA ASN A 302 9.08 10.98 -38.37
C ASN A 302 9.89 9.69 -38.12
N ASP A 303 11.15 9.61 -38.54
CA ASP A 303 11.97 8.39 -38.47
C ASP A 303 13.42 8.69 -38.09
N ASP A 304 13.73 8.61 -36.80
CA ASP A 304 15.10 8.79 -36.29
C ASP A 304 15.91 7.49 -36.40
N ALA A 305 17.18 7.57 -36.79
CA ALA A 305 18.03 6.39 -36.96
C ALA A 305 18.27 5.57 -35.65
N ILE A 306 18.09 6.20 -34.49
CA ILE A 306 18.35 5.63 -33.15
C ILE A 306 17.04 5.36 -32.40
N TYR A 307 16.13 6.33 -32.32
CA TYR A 307 14.82 6.27 -31.69
C TYR A 307 13.78 5.54 -32.55
N GLY A 308 13.96 5.48 -33.87
CA GLY A 308 13.02 4.92 -34.84
C GLY A 308 11.79 5.81 -35.06
N GLN A 309 10.74 5.21 -35.61
CA GLN A 309 9.45 5.87 -35.86
C GLN A 309 8.91 6.62 -34.64
N ASN A 310 8.24 7.75 -34.93
CA ASN A 310 7.63 8.64 -33.94
C ASN A 310 8.65 9.11 -32.89
N PRO A 311 9.78 9.72 -33.28
CA PRO A 311 10.83 10.06 -32.34
C PRO A 311 10.35 11.04 -31.25
N PRO A 312 10.98 11.04 -30.06
CA PRO A 312 10.62 11.95 -28.99
C PRO A 312 10.93 13.41 -29.34
N ALA A 313 10.61 14.32 -28.43
CA ALA A 313 11.09 15.69 -28.40
C ALA A 313 11.78 15.92 -27.06
N PHE A 314 12.81 16.76 -27.05
CA PHE A 314 13.54 17.20 -25.86
C PHE A 314 13.31 18.70 -25.64
N GLY A 315 13.27 19.14 -24.39
CA GLY A 315 13.22 20.58 -24.12
C GLY A 315 13.49 20.97 -22.69
N MET A 316 13.66 22.28 -22.53
CA MET A 316 13.98 22.94 -21.28
C MET A 316 13.12 24.19 -21.09
N ASP A 317 12.75 24.48 -19.84
CA ASP A 317 11.83 25.57 -19.49
C ASP A 317 12.25 26.27 -18.18
N TYR A 318 12.24 27.61 -18.19
CA TYR A 318 12.47 28.45 -17.01
C TYR A 318 11.23 28.51 -16.11
N PHE A 319 11.18 27.62 -15.13
CA PHE A 319 10.15 27.66 -14.08
C PHE A 319 10.36 28.84 -13.12
N LYS A 320 11.60 29.30 -13.01
CA LYS A 320 11.95 30.57 -12.38
C LYS A 320 13.14 31.18 -13.11
N SER A 321 12.99 32.44 -13.51
CA SER A 321 14.02 33.21 -14.21
C SER A 321 14.58 34.33 -13.34
N PRO A 322 15.72 34.93 -13.71
CA PRO A 322 16.26 36.12 -13.06
C PRO A 322 15.24 37.26 -12.97
N ILE A 323 15.36 38.03 -11.89
CA ILE A 323 14.54 39.23 -11.64
C ILE A 323 15.39 40.49 -11.70
N ILE A 324 14.85 41.54 -12.33
CA ILE A 324 15.40 42.88 -12.23
C ILE A 324 14.74 43.57 -11.04
N ARG A 325 15.57 43.89 -10.04
CA ARG A 325 15.13 44.58 -8.82
C ARG A 325 15.07 46.08 -9.09
N LYS A 326 13.87 46.68 -9.18
CA LYS A 326 13.69 48.12 -9.45
C LYS A 326 12.93 48.84 -8.32
N PRO A 327 13.46 49.00 -7.08
CA PRO A 327 12.74 49.75 -6.03
C PRO A 327 12.47 51.21 -6.48
N PRO A 328 11.26 51.78 -6.29
CA PRO A 328 10.09 51.23 -5.58
C PRO A 328 9.11 50.43 -6.46
N ALA A 329 9.42 50.20 -7.74
CA ALA A 329 8.59 49.40 -8.64
C ALA A 329 8.67 47.89 -8.32
N PRO A 330 7.65 47.11 -8.71
CA PRO A 330 7.68 45.66 -8.59
C PRO A 330 8.89 45.05 -9.30
N ASN A 331 9.39 43.92 -8.80
CA ASN A 331 10.43 43.16 -9.48
C ASN A 331 9.92 42.70 -10.86
N ASP A 332 10.77 42.83 -11.86
CA ASP A 332 10.49 42.46 -13.25
C ASP A 332 11.12 41.10 -13.53
N THR A 333 10.30 40.05 -13.61
CA THR A 333 10.75 38.68 -13.96
C THR A 333 11.06 38.61 -15.43
N LEU A 334 12.29 38.26 -15.80
CA LEU A 334 12.76 38.36 -17.17
C LEU A 334 12.20 37.30 -18.12
N GLY A 335 11.97 36.08 -17.64
CA GLY A 335 11.54 34.95 -18.48
C GLY A 335 12.57 34.60 -19.56
N LEU A 336 12.10 34.03 -20.66
CA LEU A 336 12.88 33.84 -21.89
C LEU A 336 12.96 35.18 -22.64
N THR A 337 14.17 35.75 -22.71
CA THR A 337 14.41 37.06 -23.33
C THR A 337 14.96 37.00 -24.75
N SER A 338 15.54 35.85 -25.11
CA SER A 338 15.90 35.49 -26.47
C SER A 338 16.09 33.98 -26.60
N PHE A 339 15.84 33.47 -27.81
CA PHE A 339 16.15 32.11 -28.23
C PHE A 339 16.78 32.17 -29.61
N VAL A 340 18.05 31.79 -29.71
CA VAL A 340 18.83 31.79 -30.95
C VAL A 340 19.64 30.51 -31.06
N PHE A 341 20.15 30.25 -32.26
CA PHE A 341 20.86 29.02 -32.55
C PHE A 341 22.20 29.28 -33.24
N PHE A 342 23.07 28.30 -33.15
CA PHE A 342 24.30 28.20 -33.92
C PHE A 342 24.50 26.74 -34.33
N THR A 343 25.35 26.52 -35.32
CA THR A 343 25.56 25.19 -35.89
C THR A 343 27.05 24.94 -36.04
N ASN A 344 27.43 23.68 -35.96
CA ASN A 344 28.81 23.25 -36.05
C ASN A 344 29.40 23.54 -37.46
N THR A 345 30.71 23.76 -37.54
CA THR A 345 31.48 23.85 -38.79
C THR A 345 31.25 22.69 -39.77
N GLY A 346 30.79 21.52 -39.31
CA GLY A 346 30.50 20.34 -40.13
C GLY A 346 29.31 20.47 -41.09
N SER A 347 28.37 21.39 -40.85
CA SER A 347 27.14 21.57 -41.65
C SER A 347 27.18 22.75 -42.63
N SER A 348 28.34 23.40 -42.80
CA SER A 348 28.53 24.60 -43.65
C SER A 348 27.49 25.73 -43.45
N PRO A 349 27.25 26.20 -42.22
CA PRO A 349 26.29 27.28 -42.00
C PRO A 349 26.80 28.64 -42.51
N PRO A 350 25.91 29.64 -42.64
CA PRO A 350 26.35 31.02 -42.83
C PRO A 350 27.40 31.39 -41.76
N PRO A 351 28.50 32.09 -42.10
CA PRO A 351 29.59 32.35 -41.15
C PRO A 351 29.14 33.02 -39.84
N CYS A 352 28.11 33.86 -39.89
CA CYS A 352 27.54 34.54 -38.72
C CYS A 352 26.64 33.64 -37.83
N GLU A 353 26.31 32.43 -38.28
CA GLU A 353 25.52 31.40 -37.55
C GLU A 353 26.38 30.19 -37.15
N SER A 354 27.69 30.26 -37.39
CA SER A 354 28.68 29.29 -36.92
C SER A 354 28.99 29.46 -35.43
N ASP A 355 29.56 28.42 -34.82
CA ASP A 355 29.99 28.41 -33.43
C ASP A 355 30.96 29.56 -33.08
N PRO A 356 30.73 30.30 -31.96
CA PRO A 356 31.63 31.34 -31.47
C PRO A 356 32.80 30.70 -30.68
N ASN A 357 33.58 29.83 -31.32
CA ASN A 357 34.57 28.99 -30.67
C ASN A 357 35.78 29.77 -30.13
N GLY A 358 35.81 30.03 -28.82
CA GLY A 358 36.86 30.83 -28.18
C GLY A 358 36.78 32.32 -28.52
N GLU A 359 35.59 32.80 -28.92
CA GLU A 359 35.36 34.18 -29.35
C GLU A 359 34.39 34.90 -28.38
N PRO A 360 34.90 35.59 -27.33
CA PRO A 360 34.06 36.18 -26.29
C PRO A 360 33.02 37.16 -26.80
N ILE A 361 33.39 38.06 -27.71
CA ILE A 361 32.46 39.09 -28.22
C ILE A 361 31.30 38.45 -29.01
N PRO A 362 31.58 37.59 -30.02
CA PRO A 362 30.56 36.76 -30.66
C PRO A 362 29.64 36.00 -29.73
N ALA A 363 30.18 35.30 -28.73
CA ALA A 363 29.36 34.56 -27.77
C ALA A 363 28.41 35.50 -27.01
N TYR A 364 28.93 36.64 -26.53
CA TYR A 364 28.12 37.65 -25.84
C TYR A 364 27.07 38.33 -26.74
N LEU A 365 27.31 38.45 -28.04
CA LEU A 365 26.30 38.91 -29.01
C LEU A 365 25.19 37.87 -29.20
N MET A 366 25.55 36.59 -29.28
CA MET A 366 24.56 35.51 -29.35
C MET A 366 23.73 35.40 -28.07
N MET A 367 24.33 35.64 -26.89
CA MET A 367 23.60 35.79 -25.62
C MET A 367 22.63 36.99 -25.62
N GLN A 368 22.74 37.96 -26.54
CA GLN A 368 21.76 39.06 -26.69
C GLN A 368 20.62 38.72 -27.67
N GLY A 369 20.66 37.55 -28.30
CA GLY A 369 19.74 37.16 -29.36
C GLY A 369 20.14 37.69 -30.75
N LEU A 370 21.43 37.95 -30.98
CA LEU A 370 21.99 38.34 -32.27
C LEU A 370 22.84 37.22 -32.88
N LYS A 371 23.23 37.38 -34.14
CA LYS A 371 24.23 36.50 -34.78
C LYS A 371 25.64 36.85 -34.32
N LYS A 372 26.62 35.99 -34.61
CA LYS A 372 28.03 36.13 -34.18
C LYS A 372 28.69 37.41 -34.68
N ASP A 373 28.25 37.96 -35.82
CA ASP A 373 28.72 39.23 -36.38
C ASP A 373 27.89 40.46 -35.93
N GLY A 374 26.88 40.26 -35.08
CA GLY A 374 25.98 41.30 -34.58
C GLY A 374 24.75 41.59 -35.46
N SER A 375 24.61 40.92 -36.60
CA SER A 375 23.39 41.01 -37.41
C SER A 375 22.18 40.39 -36.67
N PRO A 376 20.95 40.91 -36.87
CA PRO A 376 19.76 40.33 -36.23
C PRO A 376 19.31 39.04 -36.91
N PHE A 377 18.60 38.19 -36.17
CA PHE A 377 17.74 37.18 -36.78
C PHE A 377 16.48 37.84 -37.34
N LEU A 378 15.95 37.27 -38.41
CA LEU A 378 14.97 37.88 -39.28
C LEU A 378 13.83 36.91 -39.56
N ASN A 379 12.58 37.30 -39.30
CA ASN A 379 11.40 36.45 -39.52
C ASN A 379 11.00 36.44 -41.01
N PRO A 380 11.09 35.29 -41.72
CA PRO A 380 10.83 35.21 -43.16
C PRO A 380 9.35 35.32 -43.54
N LEU A 381 8.41 35.23 -42.57
CA LEU A 381 6.98 35.24 -42.85
C LEU A 381 6.39 36.64 -43.04
N VAL A 382 7.14 37.69 -42.71
CA VAL A 382 6.74 39.08 -42.92
C VAL A 382 7.49 39.57 -44.16
N TYR A 383 6.78 39.69 -45.28
CA TYR A 383 7.35 40.13 -46.56
C TYR A 383 6.50 41.28 -47.13
N PRO A 384 7.10 42.36 -47.69
CA PRO A 384 8.53 42.59 -47.96
C PRO A 384 9.34 43.11 -46.76
N VAL A 385 8.70 43.36 -45.63
CA VAL A 385 9.33 43.90 -44.41
C VAL A 385 9.78 42.74 -43.52
N ILE A 386 11.05 42.36 -43.63
CA ILE A 386 11.63 41.33 -42.77
C ILE A 386 11.92 41.96 -41.40
N GLU A 387 11.21 41.52 -40.35
CA GLU A 387 11.33 42.09 -39.01
C GLU A 387 12.45 41.44 -38.20
N PRO A 388 13.37 42.22 -37.58
CA PRO A 388 14.31 41.74 -36.58
C PRO A 388 13.60 41.09 -35.40
N THR A 389 14.09 39.91 -35.00
CA THR A 389 13.58 39.15 -33.86
C THR A 389 14.73 38.56 -33.05
N ARG A 390 14.45 38.31 -31.77
CA ARG A 390 15.36 37.60 -30.84
C ARG A 390 14.89 36.18 -30.54
N TYR A 391 13.79 35.75 -31.16
CA TYR A 391 13.19 34.44 -30.98
C TYR A 391 13.13 33.77 -32.34
N VAL A 392 14.01 32.80 -32.57
CA VAL A 392 13.95 31.95 -33.77
C VAL A 392 12.90 30.86 -33.57
N TYR A 393 12.15 30.58 -34.62
CA TYR A 393 11.16 29.49 -34.69
C TYR A 393 10.15 29.42 -33.51
N PRO A 394 9.42 30.51 -33.18
CA PRO A 394 8.41 30.53 -32.12
C PRO A 394 7.07 29.86 -32.49
N GLY A 395 6.95 29.36 -33.72
CA GLY A 395 5.76 28.70 -34.24
C GLY A 395 5.55 27.30 -33.66
N ASP A 396 4.36 26.76 -33.86
CA ASP A 396 3.99 25.42 -33.42
C ASP A 396 4.26 24.39 -34.53
N PRO A 397 5.20 23.44 -34.34
CA PRO A 397 5.55 22.44 -35.36
C PRO A 397 4.39 21.53 -35.77
N GLU A 398 3.47 21.20 -34.85
CA GLU A 398 2.38 20.25 -35.12
C GLU A 398 1.31 20.85 -36.01
N THR A 399 0.80 22.04 -35.66
CA THR A 399 -0.15 22.76 -36.50
C THR A 399 0.52 23.48 -37.68
N ASN A 400 1.85 23.63 -37.63
CA ASN A 400 2.67 24.43 -38.53
C ASN A 400 2.19 25.90 -38.63
N ILE A 401 1.58 26.43 -37.57
CA ILE A 401 1.16 27.84 -37.46
C ILE A 401 2.32 28.65 -36.86
N GLY A 402 2.52 29.89 -37.33
CA GLY A 402 3.66 30.72 -36.94
C GLY A 402 4.95 30.36 -37.69
N TRP A 403 6.10 30.87 -37.23
CA TRP A 403 7.41 30.64 -37.86
C TRP A 403 8.08 29.38 -37.30
N THR A 404 8.33 28.39 -38.16
CA THR A 404 8.95 27.10 -37.84
C THR A 404 10.13 26.85 -38.79
N GLU A 405 11.04 25.92 -38.46
CA GLU A 405 12.18 25.53 -39.33
C GLU A 405 11.74 25.13 -40.75
N THR A 406 10.55 24.54 -40.90
CA THR A 406 10.01 24.14 -42.21
C THR A 406 9.61 25.33 -43.09
N LYS A 407 9.43 26.51 -42.49
CA LYS A 407 9.18 27.78 -43.19
C LYS A 407 10.45 28.61 -43.40
N GLY A 408 11.60 28.02 -43.09
CA GLY A 408 12.90 28.54 -43.48
C GLY A 408 13.40 29.72 -42.65
N SER A 409 14.36 30.45 -43.21
CA SER A 409 15.12 31.50 -42.53
C SER A 409 15.68 32.53 -43.52
N VAL A 410 16.31 33.58 -43.02
CA VAL A 410 17.00 34.58 -43.85
C VAL A 410 18.50 34.56 -43.53
N GLN A 411 19.32 34.30 -44.55
CA GLN A 411 20.77 34.30 -44.45
C GLN A 411 21.32 35.71 -44.71
N ASN A 412 21.41 36.51 -43.64
CA ASN A 412 21.75 37.95 -43.67
C ASN A 412 23.06 38.31 -42.93
N CYS A 413 24.13 37.52 -43.07
CA CYS A 413 25.42 37.89 -42.48
C CYS A 413 25.85 39.27 -42.98
N GLY A 414 26.29 40.14 -42.06
CA GLY A 414 26.72 41.50 -42.33
C GLY A 414 25.62 42.56 -42.41
N GLY A 415 24.35 42.25 -42.15
CA GLY A 415 23.30 43.30 -42.17
C GLY A 415 21.87 42.85 -41.91
N THR A 416 20.90 43.63 -42.38
CA THR A 416 19.45 43.41 -42.20
C THR A 416 18.74 42.94 -43.47
N SER A 417 19.50 42.43 -44.45
CA SER A 417 19.00 41.89 -45.71
C SER A 417 19.83 40.67 -46.10
N GLY A 418 19.21 39.69 -46.75
CA GLY A 418 19.86 38.40 -47.01
C GLY A 418 19.06 37.52 -47.96
N ILE A 419 19.58 36.31 -48.18
CA ILE A 419 18.95 35.29 -49.03
C ILE A 419 17.84 34.61 -48.23
N LEU A 420 16.63 34.53 -48.80
CA LEU A 420 15.53 33.78 -48.22
C LEU A 420 15.74 32.28 -48.49
N VAL A 421 15.81 31.51 -47.42
CA VAL A 421 15.74 30.04 -47.43
C VAL A 421 14.29 29.69 -47.09
N THR A 422 13.61 28.92 -47.94
CA THR A 422 12.17 28.62 -47.76
C THR A 422 11.90 27.44 -46.82
N THR A 423 12.89 26.57 -46.63
CA THR A 423 12.87 25.44 -45.71
C THR A 423 14.31 25.21 -45.27
N ASN A 424 14.55 25.16 -43.97
CA ASN A 424 15.89 24.91 -43.48
C ASN A 424 16.23 23.41 -43.58
N PRO A 425 17.48 23.05 -43.87
CA PRO A 425 17.93 21.67 -43.77
C PRO A 425 17.95 21.25 -42.29
N THR A 426 17.65 19.98 -42.02
CA THR A 426 17.91 19.37 -40.71
C THR A 426 19.42 19.31 -40.44
N GLY A 427 19.82 19.19 -39.17
CA GLY A 427 21.22 19.01 -38.81
C GLY A 427 21.48 19.21 -37.34
N ASP A 428 22.75 19.08 -36.95
CA ASP A 428 23.25 19.33 -35.59
C ASP A 428 22.94 20.78 -35.19
N ARG A 429 21.91 20.96 -34.35
CA ARG A 429 21.37 22.26 -33.93
C ARG A 429 21.77 22.54 -32.49
N ARG A 430 22.51 23.62 -32.25
CA ARG A 430 22.76 24.13 -30.89
C ARG A 430 21.94 25.37 -30.65
N PHE A 431 21.40 25.51 -29.45
CA PHE A 431 20.62 26.69 -29.11
C PHE A 431 21.03 27.31 -27.79
N ILE A 432 20.73 28.60 -27.69
CA ILE A 432 20.98 29.41 -26.51
C ILE A 432 19.64 29.84 -25.97
N PHE A 433 19.40 29.41 -24.74
CA PHE A 433 18.18 29.61 -24.00
C PHE A 433 18.41 30.70 -22.95
N ASN A 434 18.05 31.95 -23.26
CA ASN A 434 18.62 33.12 -22.59
C ASN A 434 17.64 33.92 -21.72
N SER A 435 18.11 34.33 -20.55
CA SER A 435 17.45 35.33 -19.70
C SER A 435 18.43 36.47 -19.34
N GLY A 436 18.22 37.64 -19.94
CA GLY A 436 19.07 38.81 -19.70
C GLY A 436 18.61 40.07 -20.44
N ARG A 437 19.16 41.23 -20.03
CA ARG A 437 18.79 42.53 -20.61
C ARG A 437 19.92 43.55 -20.45
N TYR A 438 19.95 44.57 -21.31
CA TYR A 438 20.99 45.60 -21.28
C TYR A 438 21.00 46.47 -20.01
N ASP A 439 19.83 46.65 -19.38
CA ASP A 439 19.68 47.33 -18.09
C ASP A 439 19.60 46.34 -16.91
N PHE A 440 19.91 45.06 -17.13
CA PHE A 440 20.05 44.10 -16.05
C PHE A 440 21.42 44.28 -15.38
N SER A 441 21.42 45.09 -14.32
CA SER A 441 22.58 45.32 -13.46
C SER A 441 22.51 44.42 -12.22
N TYR A 442 23.66 43.90 -11.80
CA TYR A 442 23.79 42.90 -10.77
C TYR A 442 24.90 43.28 -9.78
N GLN A 443 24.51 43.80 -8.63
CA GLN A 443 25.41 44.45 -7.68
C GLN A 443 26.24 43.43 -6.87
N PRO A 444 27.40 43.85 -6.32
CA PRO A 444 28.11 43.04 -5.33
C PRO A 444 27.20 42.59 -4.19
N GLY A 445 27.15 41.28 -3.94
CA GLY A 445 26.28 40.65 -2.95
C GLY A 445 24.87 40.29 -3.44
N ASP A 446 24.46 40.73 -4.63
CA ASP A 446 23.17 40.34 -5.19
C ASP A 446 23.10 38.84 -5.46
N THR A 447 21.88 38.30 -5.37
CA THR A 447 21.55 36.88 -5.57
C THR A 447 20.38 36.72 -6.55
N GLN A 448 20.53 35.82 -7.54
CA GLN A 448 19.47 35.32 -8.41
C GLN A 448 19.25 33.84 -8.14
N ASN A 449 18.01 33.41 -8.23
CA ASN A 449 17.63 32.01 -8.15
C ASN A 449 16.91 31.67 -9.46
N ILE A 450 17.49 30.75 -10.22
CA ILE A 450 17.03 30.30 -11.52
C ILE A 450 16.68 28.82 -11.41
N VAL A 451 15.45 28.47 -11.73
CA VAL A 451 15.00 27.07 -11.75
C VAL A 451 14.61 26.70 -13.16
N LEU A 452 15.21 25.64 -13.64
CA LEU A 452 14.98 25.05 -14.94
C LEU A 452 14.41 23.64 -14.75
N ALA A 453 13.48 23.26 -15.61
CA ALA A 453 13.10 21.87 -15.80
C ALA A 453 13.57 21.41 -17.18
N GLN A 454 14.21 20.24 -17.25
CA GLN A 454 14.51 19.55 -18.50
C GLN A 454 13.67 18.29 -18.62
N PHE A 455 13.15 18.01 -19.81
CA PHE A 455 12.20 16.93 -20.01
C PHE A 455 12.20 16.36 -21.43
N VAL A 456 11.73 15.12 -21.54
CA VAL A 456 11.61 14.40 -22.81
C VAL A 456 10.18 13.87 -22.91
N ALA A 457 9.56 13.97 -24.08
CA ALA A 457 8.23 13.44 -24.30
C ALA A 457 8.12 12.84 -25.70
N ARG A 458 7.39 11.72 -25.81
CA ARG A 458 7.15 11.04 -27.09
C ARG A 458 5.67 11.05 -27.43
N GLY A 459 5.36 11.55 -28.63
CA GLY A 459 4.03 11.60 -29.20
C GLY A 459 3.83 10.54 -30.29
N GLN A 460 2.81 10.75 -31.11
CA GLN A 460 2.53 9.89 -32.26
C GLN A 460 3.35 10.17 -33.50
N ASN A 461 4.02 11.31 -33.53
CA ASN A 461 4.99 11.65 -34.55
C ASN A 461 5.94 12.70 -33.96
N ASN A 462 7.04 12.98 -34.66
CA ASN A 462 8.03 13.98 -34.28
C ASN A 462 7.44 15.34 -33.87
N LYS A 463 6.40 15.82 -34.56
CA LYS A 463 5.74 17.10 -34.25
C LYS A 463 4.80 17.01 -33.06
N ASN A 464 4.00 15.93 -32.97
CA ASN A 464 3.14 15.68 -31.81
C ASN A 464 3.96 15.50 -30.53
N SER A 465 5.18 14.98 -30.61
CA SER A 465 6.11 14.91 -29.47
C SER A 465 6.35 16.29 -28.84
N VAL A 466 6.44 17.36 -29.64
CA VAL A 466 6.54 18.75 -29.12
C VAL A 466 5.28 19.15 -28.35
N THR A 467 4.09 18.80 -28.84
CA THR A 467 2.83 19.06 -28.12
C THR A 467 2.77 18.32 -26.79
N ARG A 468 3.25 17.08 -26.74
CA ARG A 468 3.39 16.32 -25.48
C ARG A 468 4.34 16.98 -24.51
N LEU A 469 5.47 17.44 -25.02
CA LEU A 469 6.50 18.13 -24.26
C LEU A 469 5.95 19.41 -23.60
N LYS A 470 5.20 20.22 -24.35
CA LYS A 470 4.52 21.42 -23.83
C LYS A 470 3.46 21.09 -22.78
N ALA A 471 2.72 19.99 -22.94
CA ALA A 471 1.73 19.55 -21.93
C ALA A 471 2.40 19.07 -20.62
N LEU A 472 3.55 18.41 -20.73
CA LEU A 472 4.38 18.00 -19.60
C LEU A 472 4.92 19.22 -18.84
N SER A 473 5.48 20.23 -19.54
CA SER A 473 5.91 21.52 -18.97
C SER A 473 4.81 22.16 -18.12
N ARG A 474 3.60 22.38 -18.69
CA ARG A 474 2.49 23.03 -17.96
C ARG A 474 2.10 22.28 -16.68
N THR A 475 2.13 20.95 -16.73
CA THR A 475 1.83 20.11 -15.57
C THR A 475 2.90 20.30 -14.49
N ALA A 476 4.16 20.21 -14.89
CA ALA A 476 5.28 20.33 -13.98
C ALA A 476 5.39 21.73 -13.38
N GLN A 477 5.07 22.79 -14.13
CA GLN A 477 5.02 24.17 -13.63
C GLN A 477 3.99 24.31 -12.50
N ILE A 478 2.77 23.78 -12.68
CA ILE A 478 1.73 23.80 -11.62
C ILE A 478 2.23 23.08 -10.37
N ILE A 479 2.89 21.93 -10.53
CA ILE A 479 3.42 21.16 -9.40
C ILE A 479 4.54 21.95 -8.70
N TYR A 480 5.45 22.57 -9.46
CA TYR A 480 6.52 23.40 -8.94
C TYR A 480 5.97 24.62 -8.17
N ASP A 481 5.01 25.34 -8.74
CA ASP A 481 4.38 26.52 -8.13
C ASP A 481 3.65 26.18 -6.83
N ASN A 482 3.17 24.93 -6.71
CA ASN A 482 2.56 24.38 -5.49
C ASN A 482 3.58 23.74 -4.54
N ASN A 483 4.88 24.06 -4.68
CA ASN A 483 5.97 23.53 -3.86
C ASN A 483 6.00 21.99 -3.82
N PHE A 484 5.77 21.38 -4.99
CA PHE A 484 5.74 19.93 -5.19
C PHE A 484 4.66 19.19 -4.39
N ASN A 485 3.64 19.90 -3.91
CA ASN A 485 2.45 19.25 -3.36
C ASN A 485 1.65 18.62 -4.51
N VAL A 486 1.35 17.33 -4.39
CA VAL A 486 0.49 16.58 -5.29
C VAL A 486 -0.73 16.07 -4.53
N THR A 487 -1.79 15.73 -5.25
CA THR A 487 -2.94 15.06 -4.64
C THR A 487 -2.48 13.70 -4.10
N PRO A 488 -2.46 13.50 -2.77
CA PRO A 488 -1.92 12.28 -2.18
C PRO A 488 -2.81 11.09 -2.54
N PRO A 489 -2.28 9.86 -2.63
CA PRO A 489 -3.14 8.68 -2.70
C PRO A 489 -3.84 8.42 -1.36
N PRO A 490 -4.83 7.51 -1.32
CA PRO A 490 -5.33 6.98 -0.04
C PRO A 490 -4.18 6.51 0.85
N PRO A 491 -4.28 6.60 2.20
CA PRO A 491 -3.32 5.96 3.08
C PRO A 491 -3.13 4.49 2.70
N ALA A 492 -1.88 4.03 2.62
CA ALA A 492 -1.57 2.67 2.21
C ALA A 492 -2.17 1.63 3.19
N PRO A 493 -2.85 0.57 2.71
CA PRO A 493 -3.39 -0.46 3.58
C PRO A 493 -2.26 -1.25 4.26
N VAL A 494 -2.36 -1.43 5.57
CA VAL A 494 -1.41 -2.28 6.32
C VAL A 494 -1.83 -3.74 6.18
N VAL A 495 -1.01 -4.56 5.51
CA VAL A 495 -1.31 -5.95 5.19
C VAL A 495 -0.53 -6.92 6.08
N ASN A 496 -1.24 -7.88 6.66
CA ASN A 496 -0.70 -9.06 7.35
C ASN A 496 -1.10 -10.33 6.61
N TYR A 497 -0.39 -11.43 6.83
CA TYR A 497 -0.72 -12.72 6.21
C TYR A 497 -0.68 -13.89 7.19
N SER A 498 -1.40 -14.96 6.85
CA SER A 498 -1.35 -16.24 7.56
C SER A 498 -1.27 -17.41 6.58
N ILE A 499 -0.72 -18.54 7.05
CA ILE A 499 -0.46 -19.71 6.22
C ILE A 499 -1.27 -20.90 6.73
N SER A 500 -2.11 -21.47 5.87
CA SER A 500 -2.89 -22.66 6.21
C SER A 500 -2.22 -23.91 5.62
N PRO A 501 -1.72 -24.86 6.44
CA PRO A 501 -1.12 -26.08 5.94
C PRO A 501 -2.12 -26.97 5.22
N LEU A 502 -1.71 -27.51 4.07
CA LEU A 502 -2.39 -28.58 3.34
C LEU A 502 -1.52 -29.85 3.34
N ILE A 503 -2.01 -30.91 2.69
CA ILE A 503 -1.26 -32.16 2.53
C ILE A 503 -0.02 -31.96 1.65
N ASN A 504 0.99 -32.82 1.83
CA ASN A 504 2.18 -32.92 0.96
C ASN A 504 3.01 -31.64 0.78
N GLY A 505 3.04 -30.75 1.78
CA GLY A 505 3.85 -29.53 1.74
C GLY A 505 3.25 -28.38 0.92
N LEU A 506 1.97 -28.50 0.57
CA LEU A 506 1.16 -27.43 0.01
C LEU A 506 0.59 -26.54 1.12
N CYS A 507 0.20 -25.32 0.77
CA CYS A 507 -0.44 -24.39 1.70
C CYS A 507 -1.42 -23.45 0.97
N ASN A 508 -2.25 -22.76 1.74
CA ASN A 508 -2.97 -21.57 1.28
C ASN A 508 -2.38 -20.33 1.97
N ILE A 509 -2.44 -19.19 1.30
CA ILE A 509 -2.01 -17.89 1.81
C ILE A 509 -3.25 -17.02 2.03
N THR A 510 -3.49 -16.53 3.24
CA THR A 510 -4.55 -15.56 3.51
C THR A 510 -3.93 -14.19 3.74
N LEU A 511 -4.33 -13.19 2.95
CA LEU A 511 -3.98 -11.79 3.15
C LEU A 511 -5.09 -11.09 3.93
N ASN A 512 -4.74 -10.25 4.90
CA ASN A 512 -5.65 -9.46 5.73
C ASN A 512 -5.14 -8.02 5.82
N TRP A 513 -6.01 -7.01 5.75
CA TRP A 513 -5.58 -5.61 5.85
C TRP A 513 -6.52 -4.71 6.67
N GLY A 514 -5.98 -3.57 7.13
CA GLY A 514 -6.71 -2.57 7.91
C GLY A 514 -7.61 -1.63 7.08
N ASP A 515 -8.29 -0.72 7.76
CA ASP A 515 -9.28 0.22 7.20
C ASP A 515 -8.76 1.66 7.01
N ILE A 516 -7.46 1.88 7.22
CA ILE A 516 -6.85 3.21 7.21
C ILE A 516 -7.09 4.00 5.90
N SER A 517 -7.28 3.30 4.78
CA SER A 517 -7.55 3.90 3.48
C SER A 517 -8.99 4.43 3.35
N GLU A 518 -9.94 3.91 4.13
CA GLU A 518 -11.38 4.11 3.92
C GLU A 518 -11.90 5.47 4.36
N SER A 519 -11.17 6.17 5.23
CA SER A 519 -11.48 7.55 5.60
C SER A 519 -11.05 8.57 4.53
N TYR A 520 -10.42 8.13 3.44
CA TYR A 520 -9.85 9.04 2.45
C TYR A 520 -10.92 9.85 1.73
N ASN A 521 -10.80 11.18 1.83
CA ASN A 521 -11.69 12.16 1.21
C ASN A 521 -10.93 13.47 1.00
N TYR A 522 -10.30 13.63 -0.16
CA TYR A 522 -9.41 14.74 -0.47
C TYR A 522 -10.01 15.68 -1.51
N LEU A 523 -9.97 16.99 -1.26
CA LEU A 523 -10.36 18.03 -2.22
C LEU A 523 -9.13 18.46 -3.00
N ASP A 524 -9.13 18.26 -4.31
CA ASP A 524 -8.03 18.68 -5.18
C ASP A 524 -8.10 20.18 -5.43
N THR A 525 -7.32 20.95 -4.66
CA THR A 525 -7.13 22.39 -4.85
C THR A 525 -5.88 22.74 -5.65
N ILE A 526 -5.13 21.73 -6.12
CA ILE A 526 -3.86 21.92 -6.84
C ILE A 526 -4.17 22.20 -8.31
N PHE A 527 -5.06 21.39 -8.91
CA PHE A 527 -5.44 21.52 -10.32
C PHE A 527 -6.78 22.23 -10.52
N TYR A 528 -7.52 22.48 -9.45
CA TYR A 528 -8.85 23.09 -9.51
C TYR A 528 -9.06 24.14 -8.43
N PRO A 529 -9.74 25.25 -8.71
CA PRO A 529 -10.17 26.15 -7.66
C PRO A 529 -11.19 25.44 -6.75
N PRO A 530 -11.26 25.78 -5.44
CA PRO A 530 -12.17 25.14 -4.48
C PRO A 530 -13.65 25.12 -4.91
N SER A 531 -14.07 26.05 -5.78
CA SER A 531 -15.44 26.14 -6.32
C SER A 531 -15.85 24.96 -7.19
N VAL A 532 -14.90 24.24 -7.81
CA VAL A 532 -15.19 23.06 -8.66
C VAL A 532 -15.52 21.82 -7.81
N ASN A 533 -15.19 21.83 -6.51
CA ASN A 533 -15.46 20.74 -5.56
C ASN A 533 -15.00 19.35 -6.05
N ASN A 534 -13.88 19.29 -6.78
CA ASN A 534 -13.31 18.04 -7.27
C ASN A 534 -12.73 17.23 -6.10
N ARG A 535 -13.47 16.22 -5.64
CA ARG A 535 -13.11 15.40 -4.47
C ARG A 535 -12.85 13.95 -4.84
N TYR A 536 -11.68 13.46 -4.47
CA TYR A 536 -11.37 12.03 -4.48
C TYR A 536 -11.83 11.39 -3.17
N LYS A 537 -12.67 10.36 -3.28
CA LYS A 537 -13.15 9.58 -2.14
C LYS A 537 -12.72 8.14 -2.30
N PHE A 538 -12.37 7.48 -1.19
CA PHE A 538 -12.10 6.06 -1.18
C PHE A 538 -13.24 5.29 -1.89
N GLU A 539 -12.86 4.35 -2.75
CA GLU A 539 -13.81 3.56 -3.53
C GLU A 539 -13.60 2.06 -3.36
N GLY A 540 -12.35 1.58 -3.24
CA GLY A 540 -12.13 0.15 -3.04
C GLY A 540 -10.66 -0.26 -2.92
N TYR A 541 -10.46 -1.58 -2.92
CA TYR A 541 -9.15 -2.24 -2.93
C TYR A 541 -8.98 -3.12 -4.18
N GLU A 542 -7.81 -3.06 -4.80
CA GLU A 542 -7.36 -3.93 -5.89
C GLU A 542 -6.28 -4.88 -5.34
N ILE A 543 -6.40 -6.19 -5.59
CA ILE A 543 -5.46 -7.21 -5.10
C ILE A 543 -4.72 -7.79 -6.28
N TYR A 544 -3.39 -7.77 -6.23
CA TYR A 544 -2.53 -8.25 -7.31
C TYR A 544 -1.60 -9.37 -6.85
N GLU A 545 -1.34 -10.32 -7.75
CA GLU A 545 -0.13 -11.14 -7.71
C GLU A 545 0.88 -10.56 -8.68
N ILE A 546 2.15 -10.52 -8.27
CA ILE A 546 3.24 -9.92 -9.05
C ILE A 546 4.18 -11.03 -9.55
N ASN A 547 4.58 -10.92 -10.81
CA ASN A 547 5.57 -11.82 -11.39
C ASN A 547 6.92 -11.56 -10.71
N LYS A 548 7.49 -12.59 -10.05
CA LYS A 548 8.76 -12.46 -9.32
C LYS A 548 9.95 -12.02 -10.19
N ASN A 549 9.85 -12.25 -11.50
CA ASN A 549 10.89 -11.94 -12.49
C ASN A 549 10.59 -10.62 -13.24
N ALA A 550 9.58 -9.85 -12.84
CA ALA A 550 9.29 -8.56 -13.45
C ALA A 550 10.43 -7.57 -13.19
N ASN A 551 10.99 -7.01 -14.26
CA ASN A 551 12.03 -5.97 -14.19
C ASN A 551 11.43 -4.56 -14.00
N THR A 552 10.21 -4.36 -14.51
CA THR A 552 9.47 -3.10 -14.45
C THR A 552 8.01 -3.42 -14.17
N LEU A 553 7.35 -2.63 -13.32
CA LEU A 553 5.91 -2.73 -13.11
C LEU A 553 5.19 -1.72 -14.02
N PRO A 554 3.97 -2.03 -14.48
CA PRO A 554 3.24 -1.15 -15.37
C PRO A 554 2.80 0.14 -14.68
N ASP A 555 2.70 1.18 -15.48
CA ASP A 555 2.12 2.45 -15.10
C ASP A 555 0.64 2.46 -15.48
N PHE A 556 -0.23 2.44 -14.48
CA PHE A 556 -1.69 2.42 -14.71
C PHE A 556 -2.25 3.69 -15.35
N THR A 557 -1.46 4.76 -15.46
CA THR A 557 -1.81 5.96 -16.23
C THR A 557 -1.43 5.85 -17.71
N LYS A 558 -0.67 4.81 -18.08
CA LYS A 558 -0.24 4.48 -19.44
C LYS A 558 -0.74 3.07 -19.79
N PRO A 559 -2.00 2.92 -20.24
CA PRO A 559 -2.64 1.62 -20.49
C PRO A 559 -1.82 0.64 -21.35
N GLU A 560 -1.00 1.16 -22.26
CA GLU A 560 -0.11 0.40 -23.12
C GLU A 560 0.99 -0.35 -22.36
N THR A 561 1.40 0.14 -21.18
CA THR A 561 2.44 -0.49 -20.34
C THR A 561 1.92 -1.70 -19.58
N ILE A 562 0.60 -1.89 -19.48
CA ILE A 562 0.00 -3.02 -18.78
C ILE A 562 0.23 -4.30 -19.60
N GLY A 563 1.15 -5.13 -19.11
CA GLY A 563 1.53 -6.43 -19.65
C GLY A 563 1.28 -7.58 -18.66
N ASN A 564 2.14 -8.60 -18.71
CA ASN A 564 2.02 -9.83 -17.93
C ASN A 564 2.87 -9.80 -16.65
N GLU A 565 3.29 -8.62 -16.20
CA GLU A 565 4.16 -8.44 -15.02
C GLU A 565 3.38 -8.58 -13.70
N LEU A 566 2.06 -8.42 -13.72
CA LEU A 566 1.17 -8.72 -12.62
C LEU A 566 -0.22 -9.14 -13.11
N VAL A 567 -0.96 -9.83 -12.25
CA VAL A 567 -2.33 -10.26 -12.51
C VAL A 567 -3.24 -9.72 -11.41
N LEU A 568 -4.36 -9.11 -11.81
CA LEU A 568 -5.44 -8.75 -10.90
C LEU A 568 -6.14 -10.01 -10.39
N ILE A 569 -6.15 -10.20 -9.07
CA ILE A 569 -6.79 -11.32 -8.40
C ILE A 569 -8.28 -11.00 -8.15
N ASP A 570 -8.55 -9.88 -7.50
CA ASP A 570 -9.91 -9.46 -7.14
C ASP A 570 -9.99 -7.94 -6.88
N ILE A 571 -11.21 -7.41 -6.88
CA ILE A 571 -11.52 -6.01 -6.51
C ILE A 571 -12.65 -6.01 -5.49
N PHE A 572 -12.44 -5.31 -4.37
CA PHE A 572 -13.47 -5.05 -3.37
C PHE A 572 -13.82 -3.56 -3.34
N ASP A 573 -14.99 -3.22 -3.89
CA ASP A 573 -15.48 -1.85 -4.04
C ASP A 573 -16.70 -1.55 -3.16
N LEU A 574 -16.98 -0.27 -2.92
CA LEU A 574 -18.16 0.16 -2.17
C LEU A 574 -19.45 -0.26 -2.89
N ARG A 575 -20.52 -0.45 -2.12
CA ARG A 575 -21.87 -0.69 -2.67
C ARG A 575 -22.57 0.65 -2.94
N ASN A 576 -22.14 1.35 -3.97
CA ASN A 576 -22.56 2.72 -4.28
C ASN A 576 -22.90 2.96 -5.77
N ASN A 577 -23.05 1.90 -6.56
CA ASN A 577 -23.26 1.90 -8.02
C ASN A 577 -22.09 2.43 -8.85
N VAL A 578 -20.96 2.80 -8.24
CA VAL A 578 -19.70 2.95 -8.94
C VAL A 578 -19.23 1.53 -9.30
N GLY A 579 -18.71 1.36 -10.51
CA GLY A 579 -18.31 0.06 -11.02
C GLY A 579 -17.14 0.21 -11.94
N VAL A 580 -17.29 -0.17 -13.22
CA VAL A 580 -16.22 0.06 -14.19
C VAL A 580 -15.97 1.58 -14.30
N ILE A 581 -14.78 2.01 -13.89
CA ILE A 581 -14.37 3.40 -14.01
C ILE A 581 -13.64 3.56 -15.34
N ILE A 582 -14.15 4.45 -16.17
CA ILE A 582 -13.58 4.82 -17.45
C ILE A 582 -13.01 6.22 -17.35
N ASP A 583 -11.81 6.39 -17.87
CA ASP A 583 -11.22 7.71 -18.09
C ASP A 583 -10.75 7.80 -19.54
N THR A 584 -10.59 9.02 -20.04
CA THR A 584 -10.14 9.26 -21.41
C THR A 584 -8.65 9.57 -21.40
N PHE A 585 -7.90 8.84 -22.21
CA PHE A 585 -6.48 9.10 -22.43
C PHE A 585 -6.32 9.55 -23.86
N SER A 586 -5.33 10.39 -24.10
CA SER A 586 -5.04 10.76 -25.47
C SER A 586 -4.61 9.51 -26.24
N THR A 587 -5.19 9.30 -27.42
CA THR A 587 -4.67 8.28 -28.34
C THR A 587 -3.36 8.72 -28.95
N GLY A 588 -3.10 10.03 -28.94
CA GLY A 588 -2.09 10.73 -29.71
C GLY A 588 -2.47 10.97 -31.17
N ILE A 589 -3.62 10.46 -31.62
CA ILE A 589 -4.13 10.69 -32.98
C ILE A 589 -4.68 12.10 -33.01
N VAL A 590 -4.31 12.88 -34.01
CA VAL A 590 -4.90 14.20 -34.24
C VAL A 590 -5.74 14.13 -35.51
N VAL A 591 -7.01 14.53 -35.41
CA VAL A 591 -7.89 14.69 -36.56
C VAL A 591 -8.21 16.18 -36.68
N GLY A 592 -7.63 16.83 -37.69
CA GLY A 592 -7.64 18.29 -37.79
C GLY A 592 -6.67 18.93 -36.78
N GLN A 593 -7.17 19.85 -35.93
CA GLN A 593 -6.42 20.47 -34.82
C GLN A 593 -6.77 19.88 -33.45
N ASN A 594 -7.64 18.87 -33.41
CA ASN A 594 -8.12 18.29 -32.16
C ASN A 594 -7.45 16.95 -31.91
N GLU A 595 -6.71 16.89 -30.82
CA GLU A 595 -6.24 15.65 -30.24
C GLU A 595 -7.43 14.73 -29.94
N GLN A 596 -7.33 13.49 -30.39
CA GLN A 596 -8.33 12.47 -30.16
C GLN A 596 -8.04 11.76 -28.84
N TYR A 597 -9.10 11.44 -28.13
CA TYR A 597 -9.04 10.78 -26.85
C TYR A 597 -9.86 9.51 -26.93
N SER A 598 -9.32 8.42 -26.40
CA SER A 598 -10.05 7.17 -26.28
C SER A 598 -10.37 6.89 -24.83
N PRO A 599 -11.59 6.38 -24.54
CA PRO A 599 -11.92 5.88 -23.23
C PRO A 599 -11.17 4.57 -22.96
N TYR A 600 -10.50 4.49 -21.82
CA TYR A 600 -9.88 3.28 -21.29
C TYR A 600 -10.48 2.93 -19.93
N GLN A 601 -10.56 1.63 -19.66
CA GLN A 601 -10.94 1.13 -18.34
C GLN A 601 -9.77 1.30 -17.38
N ILE A 602 -10.03 1.93 -16.24
CA ILE A 602 -9.02 2.21 -15.21
C ILE A 602 -9.25 1.39 -13.96
N VAL A 603 -10.51 1.07 -13.65
CA VAL A 603 -10.86 0.05 -12.66
C VAL A 603 -11.93 -0.85 -13.28
N PRO A 604 -11.65 -2.14 -13.51
CA PRO A 604 -10.33 -2.78 -13.45
C PRO A 604 -9.34 -2.12 -14.44
N PRO A 605 -8.02 -2.20 -14.22
CA PRO A 605 -7.04 -1.63 -15.14
C PRO A 605 -7.13 -2.28 -16.54
N TYR A 606 -6.86 -1.49 -17.57
CA TYR A 606 -6.93 -1.90 -18.97
C TYR A 606 -6.17 -3.22 -19.24
N LYS A 607 -6.71 -4.06 -20.15
CA LYS A 607 -6.29 -5.45 -20.46
C LYS A 607 -6.42 -6.47 -19.32
N MET A 608 -6.60 -6.07 -18.07
CA MET A 608 -6.79 -7.02 -16.99
C MET A 608 -8.20 -7.62 -17.01
N VAL A 609 -8.27 -8.93 -16.75
CA VAL A 609 -9.55 -9.63 -16.72
C VAL A 609 -10.36 -9.13 -15.53
N LYS A 610 -11.56 -8.62 -15.82
CA LYS A 610 -12.54 -8.23 -14.80
C LYS A 610 -12.84 -9.43 -13.87
N PRO A 611 -12.66 -9.30 -12.54
CA PRO A 611 -13.05 -10.36 -11.61
C PRO A 611 -14.55 -10.66 -11.71
N ALA A 612 -14.92 -11.94 -11.59
CA ALA A 612 -16.32 -12.41 -11.74
C ALA A 612 -17.32 -11.72 -10.80
N ASN A 613 -16.78 -11.18 -9.72
CA ASN A 613 -17.43 -10.69 -8.53
C ASN A 613 -17.57 -9.16 -8.49
N PHE A 614 -16.91 -8.45 -9.41
CA PHE A 614 -16.95 -7.00 -9.54
C PHE A 614 -18.07 -6.55 -10.52
N PRO A 615 -18.74 -5.41 -10.32
CA PRO A 615 -18.60 -4.44 -9.22
C PRO A 615 -19.66 -4.59 -8.11
N ASN A 616 -19.59 -3.71 -7.12
CA ASN A 616 -20.49 -3.53 -5.98
C ASN A 616 -20.53 -4.73 -5.04
N GLN A 617 -19.39 -5.38 -4.83
CA GLN A 617 -19.34 -6.51 -3.93
C GLN A 617 -19.41 -6.10 -2.45
N GLY A 618 -19.04 -4.86 -2.16
CA GLY A 618 -18.77 -4.38 -0.83
C GLY A 618 -17.31 -4.63 -0.45
N ILE A 619 -16.84 -3.82 0.50
CA ILE A 619 -15.47 -3.91 0.99
C ILE A 619 -15.28 -5.23 1.74
N SER A 620 -14.29 -6.01 1.31
CA SER A 620 -13.63 -7.04 2.13
C SER A 620 -12.21 -6.56 2.43
N ARG A 621 -11.69 -6.91 3.61
CA ARG A 621 -10.26 -6.72 3.94
C ARG A 621 -9.54 -8.02 4.26
N SER A 622 -9.97 -9.10 3.61
CA SER A 622 -9.36 -10.42 3.68
C SER A 622 -9.59 -11.19 2.39
N ILE A 623 -8.59 -11.96 1.95
CA ILE A 623 -8.71 -12.91 0.84
C ILE A 623 -7.83 -14.14 1.08
N THR A 624 -8.39 -15.33 0.87
CA THR A 624 -7.64 -16.59 0.90
C THR A 624 -7.30 -17.03 -0.51
N LEU A 625 -6.01 -17.12 -0.78
CA LEU A 625 -5.43 -17.53 -2.05
C LEU A 625 -5.04 -19.02 -1.95
N THR A 626 -5.43 -19.80 -2.93
CA THR A 626 -5.19 -21.26 -2.99
C THR A 626 -4.09 -21.65 -3.98
N GLY A 627 -3.68 -20.72 -4.85
CA GLY A 627 -2.64 -20.96 -5.83
C GLY A 627 -2.15 -19.68 -6.50
N THR A 628 -0.98 -19.78 -7.13
CA THR A 628 -0.32 -18.72 -7.89
C THR A 628 -0.94 -18.55 -9.27
N LYS A 629 -1.00 -17.31 -9.75
CA LYS A 629 -1.35 -16.90 -11.11
C LYS A 629 -0.15 -16.91 -12.06
N PHE A 630 1.06 -17.13 -11.56
CA PHE A 630 2.28 -17.25 -12.35
C PHE A 630 2.94 -18.64 -12.20
N PRO A 631 2.27 -19.73 -12.61
CA PRO A 631 2.85 -21.07 -12.51
C PRO A 631 4.19 -21.22 -13.26
N GLU A 632 4.42 -20.45 -14.32
CA GLU A 632 5.69 -20.39 -15.06
C GLU A 632 6.89 -20.00 -14.18
N ASN A 633 6.66 -19.22 -13.12
CA ASN A 633 7.71 -18.88 -12.15
C ASN A 633 8.11 -20.09 -11.29
N TYR A 634 7.32 -21.16 -11.30
CA TYR A 634 7.42 -22.31 -10.40
C TYR A 634 7.28 -23.64 -11.16
N ASN A 635 7.87 -23.74 -12.36
CA ASN A 635 7.89 -24.95 -13.19
C ASN A 635 6.50 -25.51 -13.53
N GLY A 636 5.52 -24.63 -13.73
CA GLY A 636 4.15 -25.01 -14.07
C GLY A 636 3.26 -25.36 -12.87
N ASN A 637 3.76 -25.28 -11.63
CA ASN A 637 2.94 -25.58 -10.45
C ASN A 637 2.06 -24.39 -10.05
N THR A 638 0.75 -24.63 -9.97
CA THR A 638 -0.24 -23.62 -9.58
C THR A 638 -0.46 -23.53 -8.08
N ASN A 639 -0.05 -24.52 -7.27
CA ASN A 639 -0.28 -24.51 -5.83
C ASN A 639 0.79 -23.72 -5.10
N PHE A 640 0.45 -23.13 -3.94
CA PHE A 640 1.46 -22.56 -3.06
C PHE A 640 2.22 -23.66 -2.31
N ILE A 641 3.55 -23.54 -2.30
CA ILE A 641 4.47 -24.53 -1.74
C ILE A 641 5.35 -23.87 -0.68
N TYR A 642 5.59 -24.57 0.43
CA TYR A 642 6.51 -24.10 1.44
C TYR A 642 7.94 -23.85 0.91
N GLY A 643 8.51 -22.74 1.35
CA GLY A 643 9.87 -22.29 1.02
C GLY A 643 9.99 -21.56 -0.31
N GLN A 644 8.93 -21.51 -1.13
CA GLN A 644 8.88 -20.68 -2.34
C GLN A 644 8.42 -19.27 -1.97
N GLU A 645 8.99 -18.27 -2.62
CA GLU A 645 8.61 -16.87 -2.45
C GLU A 645 7.56 -16.47 -3.48
N TYR A 646 6.50 -15.82 -3.01
CA TYR A 646 5.41 -15.26 -3.81
C TYR A 646 5.30 -13.76 -3.51
N GLN A 647 4.86 -12.97 -4.49
CA GLN A 647 4.76 -11.51 -4.37
C GLN A 647 3.33 -11.06 -4.60
N PHE A 648 2.79 -10.27 -3.67
CA PHE A 648 1.43 -9.74 -3.76
C PHE A 648 1.42 -8.24 -3.48
N ALA A 649 0.35 -7.55 -3.86
CA ALA A 649 0.07 -6.19 -3.44
C ALA A 649 -1.43 -6.02 -3.16
N VAL A 650 -1.74 -5.22 -2.13
CA VAL A 650 -3.09 -4.72 -1.86
C VAL A 650 -3.03 -3.21 -2.04
N VAL A 651 -3.82 -2.68 -2.96
CA VAL A 651 -3.79 -1.27 -3.35
C VAL A 651 -5.15 -0.67 -3.06
N ALA A 652 -5.19 0.42 -2.29
CA ALA A 652 -6.42 1.21 -2.17
C ALA A 652 -6.50 2.22 -3.32
N TYR A 653 -7.73 2.46 -3.79
CA TYR A 653 -8.00 3.49 -4.79
C TYR A 653 -9.17 4.38 -4.38
N ALA A 654 -9.12 5.61 -4.87
CA ALA A 654 -10.12 6.63 -4.69
C ALA A 654 -10.59 7.16 -6.04
N TYR A 655 -11.88 7.47 -6.10
CA TYR A 655 -12.58 7.91 -7.30
C TYR A 655 -13.07 9.35 -7.12
N SER A 656 -12.99 10.15 -8.18
CA SER A 656 -13.68 11.43 -8.25
C SER A 656 -14.88 11.37 -9.20
N PRO A 657 -16.08 11.73 -8.72
CA PRO A 657 -17.28 11.82 -9.56
C PRO A 657 -17.38 13.13 -10.35
N ALA A 658 -16.39 14.03 -10.26
CA ALA A 658 -16.47 15.33 -10.92
C ALA A 658 -16.51 15.20 -12.46
N ASP A 659 -17.41 15.96 -13.10
CA ASP A 659 -17.50 16.04 -14.56
C ASP A 659 -16.31 16.80 -15.17
N SER A 660 -15.77 17.77 -14.42
CA SER A 660 -14.58 18.55 -14.79
C SER A 660 -13.35 17.96 -14.13
N ILE A 661 -12.83 16.87 -14.70
CA ILE A 661 -11.59 16.23 -14.25
C ILE A 661 -10.57 16.18 -15.38
N ARG A 662 -9.30 16.27 -15.00
CA ARG A 662 -8.18 16.17 -15.92
C ARG A 662 -8.20 14.75 -16.42
N ARG A 663 -8.18 14.63 -17.74
CA ARG A 663 -8.10 13.35 -18.45
C ARG A 663 -6.94 12.51 -17.88
N GLY A 664 -7.23 11.29 -17.47
CA GLY A 664 -6.27 10.36 -16.86
C GLY A 664 -6.16 10.42 -15.33
N PHE A 665 -6.92 11.29 -14.66
CA PHE A 665 -6.88 11.48 -13.21
C PHE A 665 -8.17 11.08 -12.50
N LYS A 666 -9.11 10.37 -13.13
CA LYS A 666 -10.40 10.01 -12.50
C LYS A 666 -10.26 9.08 -11.29
N VAL A 667 -9.11 8.42 -11.16
CA VAL A 667 -8.75 7.55 -10.04
C VAL A 667 -7.36 7.92 -9.53
N ILE A 668 -7.20 7.95 -8.21
CA ILE A 668 -5.90 7.99 -7.54
C ILE A 668 -5.77 6.74 -6.68
N ARG A 669 -4.64 6.05 -6.77
CA ARG A 669 -4.40 4.77 -6.10
C ARG A 669 -3.02 4.69 -5.50
N ASN A 670 -2.80 3.76 -4.57
CA ASN A 670 -1.45 3.48 -4.07
C ASN A 670 -0.52 2.98 -5.17
N SER A 671 0.76 3.27 -5.04
CA SER A 671 1.79 2.71 -5.90
C SER A 671 1.94 1.21 -5.64
N VAL A 672 1.83 0.38 -6.69
CA VAL A 672 2.03 -1.07 -6.58
C VAL A 672 3.42 -1.41 -6.06
N SER A 673 4.46 -0.70 -6.53
CA SER A 673 5.85 -0.95 -6.13
C SER A 673 6.09 -0.69 -4.64
N ALA A 674 5.36 0.27 -4.06
CA ALA A 674 5.39 0.56 -2.63
C ALA A 674 4.57 -0.43 -1.79
N GLN A 675 3.67 -1.21 -2.41
CA GLN A 675 2.77 -2.15 -1.72
C GLN A 675 3.17 -3.63 -1.90
N ILE A 676 4.36 -3.91 -2.45
CA ILE A 676 4.82 -5.29 -2.65
C ILE A 676 5.08 -5.97 -1.31
N ILE A 677 4.41 -7.08 -1.08
CA ILE A 677 4.59 -7.96 0.06
C ILE A 677 5.19 -9.27 -0.47
N LYS A 678 6.39 -9.60 0.02
CA LYS A 678 7.08 -10.85 -0.31
C LYS A 678 6.75 -11.88 0.76
N ILE A 679 6.07 -12.95 0.36
CA ILE A 679 5.64 -14.02 1.26
C ILE A 679 6.39 -15.29 0.89
N ARG A 680 7.17 -15.81 1.84
CA ARG A 680 7.75 -17.15 1.75
C ARG A 680 7.06 -18.04 2.77
N PRO A 681 6.02 -18.81 2.38
CA PRO A 681 5.33 -19.68 3.31
C PRO A 681 6.33 -20.63 3.96
N THR A 682 6.36 -20.68 5.29
CA THR A 682 7.19 -21.62 6.03
C THR A 682 6.29 -22.61 6.74
N ALA A 683 6.67 -23.89 6.72
CA ALA A 683 5.95 -24.89 7.48
C ALA A 683 6.20 -24.66 8.97
N PRO A 684 5.18 -24.83 9.83
CA PRO A 684 5.35 -24.70 11.27
C PRO A 684 6.34 -25.74 11.82
N PRO A 685 7.05 -25.46 12.93
CA PRO A 685 8.01 -26.38 13.51
C PRO A 685 7.34 -27.70 13.90
N ALA A 686 8.09 -28.79 13.84
CA ALA A 686 7.61 -30.11 14.24
C ALA A 686 7.08 -30.11 15.68
N GLY A 687 5.93 -30.73 15.92
CA GLY A 687 5.21 -30.69 17.21
C GLY A 687 4.26 -29.50 17.35
N THR A 688 4.06 -28.71 16.28
CA THR A 688 3.03 -27.67 16.27
C THR A 688 1.64 -28.28 16.16
N HIS A 689 0.76 -27.88 17.07
CA HIS A 689 -0.62 -28.33 17.11
C HIS A 689 -1.57 -27.12 17.10
N TYR A 690 -2.45 -27.10 16.09
CA TYR A 690 -3.54 -26.15 15.98
C TYR A 690 -4.83 -26.80 16.51
N THR A 691 -5.22 -26.43 17.73
CA THR A 691 -6.49 -26.88 18.32
C THR A 691 -7.69 -26.28 17.59
N MET A 692 -7.53 -25.08 17.03
CA MET A 692 -8.53 -24.36 16.23
C MET A 692 -7.89 -23.94 14.91
N LYS A 693 -8.57 -24.21 13.79
CA LYS A 693 -8.04 -24.04 12.42
C LYS A 693 -8.84 -23.01 11.64
N ASN A 694 -8.22 -22.40 10.64
CA ASN A 694 -8.92 -21.49 9.73
C ASN A 694 -10.18 -22.15 9.13
N GLY A 695 -11.30 -21.43 9.19
CA GLY A 695 -12.62 -21.92 8.79
C GLY A 695 -13.43 -22.56 9.92
N ASP A 696 -12.82 -22.90 11.06
CA ASP A 696 -13.55 -23.42 12.21
C ASP A 696 -14.52 -22.37 12.76
N THR A 697 -15.76 -22.79 12.99
CA THR A 697 -16.76 -21.99 13.70
C THR A 697 -16.74 -22.35 15.18
N LEU A 698 -16.62 -21.33 16.04
CA LEU A 698 -16.62 -21.50 17.49
C LEU A 698 -18.04 -21.43 18.07
N ASN A 699 -18.25 -22.15 19.16
CA ASN A 699 -19.47 -22.04 19.93
C ASN A 699 -19.39 -20.85 20.90
N VAL A 700 -20.45 -20.05 20.95
CA VAL A 700 -20.67 -19.10 22.05
C VAL A 700 -21.16 -19.85 23.29
N SER A 701 -20.58 -19.51 24.44
CA SER A 701 -20.87 -20.10 25.74
C SER A 701 -21.68 -19.12 26.59
N PHE A 702 -22.59 -19.69 27.39
CA PHE A 702 -23.26 -19.03 28.52
C PHE A 702 -24.40 -18.06 28.16
N PRO A 703 -25.40 -17.92 29.04
CA PRO A 703 -26.56 -18.82 29.25
C PRO A 703 -27.56 -18.82 28.08
N ILE A 704 -27.24 -18.16 26.97
CA ILE A 704 -28.15 -17.87 25.89
C ILE A 704 -27.75 -18.67 24.64
N ARG A 705 -28.73 -19.34 24.03
CA ARG A 705 -28.54 -20.03 22.74
C ARG A 705 -29.03 -19.06 21.66
N ASP A 706 -28.13 -18.50 20.86
CA ASP A 706 -28.51 -17.54 19.79
C ASP A 706 -27.86 -17.89 18.44
N LEU A 707 -28.50 -17.37 17.38
CA LEU A 707 -28.18 -17.45 15.96
C LEU A 707 -27.41 -16.22 15.42
N GLY A 708 -27.22 -15.17 16.24
CA GLY A 708 -26.73 -13.88 15.77
C GLY A 708 -25.21 -13.79 15.58
N LEU A 709 -24.41 -14.25 16.55
CA LEU A 709 -22.94 -14.19 16.52
C LEU A 709 -22.33 -15.55 16.19
N THR A 710 -21.55 -15.60 15.12
CA THR A 710 -20.80 -16.79 14.68
C THR A 710 -19.31 -16.44 14.63
N PRO A 711 -18.52 -16.73 15.67
CA PRO A 711 -17.08 -16.53 15.60
C PRO A 711 -16.45 -17.56 14.64
N ILE A 712 -15.67 -17.11 13.66
CA ILE A 712 -15.03 -17.96 12.65
C ILE A 712 -13.53 -17.70 12.68
N ILE A 713 -12.70 -18.73 12.76
CA ILE A 713 -11.24 -18.56 12.71
C ILE A 713 -10.81 -18.16 11.29
N ARG A 714 -10.12 -17.03 11.15
CA ARG A 714 -9.52 -16.55 9.89
C ARG A 714 -8.00 -16.52 9.93
N ASN A 715 -7.44 -16.39 11.13
CA ASN A 715 -6.00 -16.49 11.36
C ASN A 715 -5.71 -17.33 12.61
N GLN A 716 -5.55 -18.63 12.42
CA GLN A 716 -5.24 -19.59 13.49
C GLN A 716 -3.92 -19.29 14.22
N ASP A 717 -2.98 -18.57 13.60
CA ASP A 717 -1.69 -18.25 14.21
C ASP A 717 -1.77 -17.06 15.20
N GLU A 718 -2.79 -16.22 15.07
CA GLU A 718 -2.99 -15.07 15.95
C GLU A 718 -3.78 -15.39 17.22
N LEU A 719 -4.38 -16.58 17.29
CA LEU A 719 -5.23 -16.98 18.41
C LEU A 719 -4.49 -16.87 19.75
N LYS A 720 -5.24 -16.46 20.76
CA LYS A 720 -4.76 -16.32 22.15
C LYS A 720 -5.47 -17.33 23.02
N ASN A 721 -4.83 -17.77 24.11
CA ASN A 721 -5.56 -18.41 25.21
C ASN A 721 -6.38 -17.31 25.89
N ALA A 722 -7.62 -17.11 25.45
CA ALA A 722 -8.41 -15.97 25.86
C ALA A 722 -9.91 -16.26 25.78
N THR A 723 -10.66 -15.62 26.67
CA THR A 723 -12.11 -15.51 26.57
C THR A 723 -12.45 -14.14 26.00
N TYR A 724 -13.31 -14.11 24.99
CA TYR A 724 -13.82 -12.91 24.37
C TYR A 724 -15.27 -12.72 24.79
N ARG A 725 -15.67 -11.46 24.91
CA ARG A 725 -17.04 -11.07 25.24
C ARG A 725 -17.52 -10.01 24.26
N ALA A 726 -18.56 -10.32 23.49
CA ALA A 726 -19.26 -9.36 22.66
C ALA A 726 -20.37 -8.70 23.47
N VAL A 727 -20.22 -7.41 23.80
CA VAL A 727 -21.17 -6.64 24.61
C VAL A 727 -21.97 -5.72 23.70
N PHE A 728 -23.29 -5.83 23.70
CA PHE A 728 -24.16 -5.02 22.85
C PHE A 728 -24.48 -3.68 23.52
N ASN A 729 -24.43 -2.61 22.73
CA ASN A 729 -24.83 -1.28 23.17
C ASN A 729 -26.36 -1.11 23.03
N ASN A 730 -26.88 0.01 23.52
CA ASN A 730 -28.32 0.35 23.40
C ASN A 730 -28.73 0.77 21.98
N ASP A 731 -27.85 0.65 20.99
CA ASP A 731 -28.05 1.01 19.59
C ASP A 731 -27.78 -0.19 18.67
N THR A 732 -27.41 0.06 17.41
CA THR A 732 -27.11 -0.99 16.41
C THR A 732 -25.67 -1.53 16.50
N THR A 733 -24.92 -1.18 17.54
CA THR A 733 -23.49 -1.49 17.68
C THR A 733 -23.17 -2.44 18.84
N TYR A 734 -21.98 -3.04 18.79
CA TYR A 734 -21.42 -3.88 19.84
C TYR A 734 -19.92 -3.64 20.01
N ASN A 735 -19.42 -3.98 21.19
CA ASN A 735 -18.01 -3.92 21.56
C ASN A 735 -17.49 -5.34 21.77
N ILE A 736 -16.22 -5.58 21.48
CA ILE A 736 -15.54 -6.83 21.86
C ILE A 736 -14.57 -6.53 22.98
N LEU A 737 -14.68 -7.32 24.03
CA LEU A 737 -13.77 -7.36 25.17
C LEU A 737 -13.00 -8.68 25.14
N ARG A 738 -11.80 -8.69 25.71
CA ARG A 738 -10.93 -9.86 25.86
C ARG A 738 -10.47 -10.00 27.31
N LYS A 739 -10.36 -11.23 27.76
CA LYS A 739 -9.69 -11.63 29.01
C LYS A 739 -8.70 -12.73 28.67
N LEU A 740 -7.41 -12.48 28.82
CA LEU A 740 -6.39 -13.50 28.59
C LEU A 740 -6.42 -14.54 29.72
N GLN A 741 -5.95 -15.76 29.44
CA GLN A 741 -5.79 -16.79 30.45
C GLN A 741 -4.89 -16.30 31.59
N GLY A 742 -5.40 -16.34 32.82
CA GLY A 742 -4.71 -15.82 34.02
C GLY A 742 -5.08 -14.39 34.40
N GLU A 743 -5.80 -13.65 33.55
CA GLU A 743 -6.36 -12.34 33.90
C GLU A 743 -7.71 -12.48 34.62
N ASN A 744 -7.98 -11.58 35.56
CA ASN A 744 -9.24 -11.56 36.31
C ASN A 744 -10.35 -10.75 35.62
N ASN A 745 -9.98 -9.74 34.80
CA ASN A 745 -10.92 -8.77 34.24
C ASN A 745 -10.88 -8.73 32.71
N PHE A 746 -12.00 -8.36 32.10
CA PHE A 746 -12.10 -8.12 30.66
C PHE A 746 -11.60 -6.71 30.30
N THR A 747 -10.90 -6.61 29.18
CA THR A 747 -10.45 -5.34 28.58
C THR A 747 -11.11 -5.14 27.23
N THR A 748 -11.65 -3.96 26.95
CA THR A 748 -12.22 -3.62 25.62
C THR A 748 -11.11 -3.55 24.57
N ILE A 749 -11.23 -4.37 23.52
CA ILE A 749 -10.26 -4.45 22.41
C ILE A 749 -10.79 -3.82 21.11
N LYS A 750 -12.12 -3.73 20.95
CA LYS A 750 -12.78 -3.08 19.81
C LYS A 750 -14.14 -2.55 20.23
N SER A 751 -14.55 -1.40 19.71
CA SER A 751 -15.82 -0.75 20.04
C SER A 751 -16.57 -0.32 18.78
N GLY A 752 -17.90 -0.19 18.88
CA GLY A 752 -18.74 0.38 17.82
C GLY A 752 -18.89 -0.47 16.56
N LEU A 753 -18.65 -1.79 16.64
CA LEU A 753 -18.85 -2.71 15.53
C LEU A 753 -20.35 -2.83 15.21
N LYS A 754 -20.70 -2.96 13.93
CA LYS A 754 -22.10 -3.09 13.49
C LYS A 754 -22.43 -4.51 13.03
N TYR A 755 -23.68 -4.92 13.17
CA TYR A 755 -24.17 -6.15 12.55
C TYR A 755 -24.34 -5.97 11.03
N VAL A 756 -24.28 -7.07 10.26
CA VAL A 756 -24.69 -7.08 8.85
C VAL A 756 -26.13 -7.57 8.70
N ASN A 757 -26.79 -7.27 7.58
CA ASN A 757 -28.16 -7.76 7.33
C ASN A 757 -28.23 -9.30 7.27
N PHE A 758 -29.41 -9.86 7.53
CA PHE A 758 -29.67 -11.30 7.45
C PHE A 758 -29.22 -11.87 6.10
N LYS A 759 -28.45 -12.96 6.10
CA LYS A 759 -27.86 -13.59 4.89
C LYS A 759 -26.98 -12.66 4.06
N SER A 760 -26.43 -11.61 4.65
CA SER A 760 -25.44 -10.79 3.96
C SER A 760 -24.15 -11.59 3.77
N ASN A 761 -23.65 -11.63 2.55
CA ASN A 761 -22.32 -12.14 2.23
C ASN A 761 -21.23 -11.07 2.44
N THR A 762 -21.57 -9.90 2.99
CA THR A 762 -20.57 -8.86 3.31
C THR A 762 -19.67 -9.34 4.44
N GLU A 763 -18.42 -9.64 4.09
CA GLU A 763 -17.35 -9.79 5.07
C GLU A 763 -16.87 -8.40 5.49
N ASP A 764 -16.87 -8.11 6.79
CA ASP A 764 -16.22 -6.89 7.30
C ASP A 764 -15.16 -7.34 8.28
N SER A 765 -13.94 -7.43 7.79
CA SER A 765 -12.78 -7.95 8.53
C SER A 765 -12.29 -7.01 9.63
N SER A 766 -12.87 -5.81 9.84
CA SER A 766 -12.64 -5.06 11.10
C SER A 766 -13.14 -5.83 12.32
N ARG A 767 -14.02 -6.81 12.07
CA ARG A 767 -14.52 -7.78 13.02
C ARG A 767 -13.58 -8.97 13.22
N ILE A 768 -12.41 -9.01 12.55
CA ILE A 768 -11.35 -9.98 12.85
C ILE A 768 -10.54 -9.43 14.01
N ILE A 769 -10.53 -10.14 15.13
CA ILE A 769 -9.72 -9.77 16.30
C ILE A 769 -9.01 -11.02 16.81
N ASP A 770 -7.69 -10.91 16.99
CA ASP A 770 -6.81 -12.02 17.35
C ASP A 770 -7.05 -13.26 16.47
N GLY A 771 -7.21 -13.03 15.15
CA GLY A 771 -7.49 -14.07 14.18
C GLY A 771 -8.90 -14.67 14.15
N VAL A 772 -9.84 -14.13 14.94
CA VAL A 772 -11.25 -14.57 14.96
C VAL A 772 -12.16 -13.53 14.32
N TYR A 773 -12.86 -13.90 13.26
CA TYR A 773 -13.91 -13.10 12.63
C TYR A 773 -15.23 -13.19 13.40
N MET A 774 -15.68 -12.08 13.97
CA MET A 774 -16.96 -11.96 14.65
C MET A 774 -18.10 -11.78 13.63
N ASN A 775 -18.57 -12.87 13.03
CA ASN A 775 -19.68 -12.79 12.07
C ASN A 775 -21.01 -12.59 12.80
N LEU A 776 -21.39 -11.34 13.02
CA LEU A 776 -22.67 -10.95 13.61
C LEU A 776 -23.69 -10.56 12.52
N GLN A 777 -24.77 -11.33 12.38
CA GLN A 777 -25.85 -11.06 11.43
C GLN A 777 -27.14 -10.63 12.14
N LYS A 778 -27.87 -9.68 11.54
CA LYS A 778 -29.24 -9.33 11.92
C LYS A 778 -30.13 -10.52 11.65
N ILE A 779 -30.92 -10.93 12.64
CA ILE A 779 -31.92 -12.00 12.49
C ILE A 779 -33.22 -11.40 11.91
N ARG A 780 -33.96 -12.16 11.09
CA ARG A 780 -35.27 -11.74 10.55
C ARG A 780 -36.25 -11.46 11.70
N PHE A 781 -36.76 -10.23 11.72
CA PHE A 781 -37.80 -9.78 12.64
C PHE A 781 -38.74 -8.82 11.89
N THR A 782 -40.04 -9.11 11.93
CA THR A 782 -41.09 -8.18 11.49
C THR A 782 -42.06 -8.08 12.65
N ALA A 783 -42.15 -6.91 13.29
CA ALA A 783 -43.21 -6.59 14.26
C ALA A 783 -44.30 -5.82 13.55
N ASN A 784 -45.10 -6.52 12.74
CA ASN A 784 -46.27 -5.93 12.11
C ASN A 784 -47.51 -6.55 12.74
N GLY A 785 -47.82 -6.13 13.98
CA GLY A 785 -49.11 -6.41 14.64
C GLY A 785 -49.06 -6.38 16.18
N PRO A 786 -50.22 -6.45 16.86
CA PRO A 786 -50.33 -6.51 18.32
C PRO A 786 -49.61 -7.74 18.90
N ILE A 787 -49.42 -7.77 20.24
CA ILE A 787 -48.69 -8.82 20.98
C ILE A 787 -49.09 -10.23 20.48
N GLY A 788 -48.24 -10.85 19.65
CA GLY A 788 -48.54 -12.12 18.98
C GLY A 788 -48.05 -12.21 17.52
N ASP A 789 -48.00 -11.10 16.78
CA ASP A 789 -47.63 -11.07 15.35
C ASP A 789 -46.11 -11.00 15.11
N TYR A 790 -45.38 -11.96 15.66
CA TYR A 790 -43.95 -12.11 15.37
C TYR A 790 -43.76 -13.11 14.22
N VAL A 791 -43.04 -12.73 13.18
CA VAL A 791 -42.62 -13.63 12.09
C VAL A 791 -41.09 -13.57 11.96
N GLY A 792 -40.40 -14.68 12.28
CA GLY A 792 -38.93 -14.71 12.39
C GLY A 792 -38.35 -15.99 13.04
N ASN A 793 -37.02 -16.06 13.17
CA ASN A 793 -36.30 -17.20 13.76
C ASN A 793 -36.24 -17.10 15.31
N PHE A 794 -37.37 -17.28 16.01
CA PHE A 794 -37.43 -17.32 17.47
C PHE A 794 -38.20 -18.58 17.92
N GLY A 795 -37.80 -19.22 19.02
CA GLY A 795 -38.39 -20.49 19.48
C GLY A 795 -37.44 -21.38 20.28
N LEU A 796 -37.72 -22.69 20.33
CA LEU A 796 -36.83 -23.73 20.86
C LEU A 796 -36.30 -24.56 19.69
N ILE A 797 -35.00 -24.87 19.68
CA ILE A 797 -34.40 -25.62 18.57
C ILE A 797 -34.79 -27.08 18.55
N ARG A 798 -34.93 -27.58 17.32
CA ARG A 798 -35.22 -28.98 16.99
C ARG A 798 -34.39 -29.98 17.79
N ASP A 799 -35.08 -31.02 18.28
CA ASP A 799 -34.44 -32.19 18.90
C ASP A 799 -33.43 -32.80 17.91
N LEU A 800 -32.16 -32.91 18.33
CA LEU A 800 -31.01 -33.22 17.48
C LEU A 800 -31.22 -34.55 16.73
N GLY A 801 -31.37 -34.48 15.40
CA GLY A 801 -31.59 -35.64 14.55
C GLY A 801 -30.63 -35.79 13.38
N LEU A 802 -29.88 -34.76 12.96
CA LEU A 802 -28.92 -34.81 11.85
C LEU A 802 -27.80 -33.76 12.02
N LYS A 803 -26.71 -33.95 11.26
CA LYS A 803 -25.32 -33.45 11.42
C LYS A 803 -25.08 -32.06 12.07
N PRO A 804 -23.98 -31.88 12.84
CA PRO A 804 -23.67 -30.68 13.64
C PRO A 804 -23.35 -29.36 12.89
N ASP A 805 -23.66 -29.27 11.59
CA ASP A 805 -23.06 -28.28 10.69
C ASP A 805 -24.02 -27.13 10.35
N SER A 806 -25.21 -27.07 10.98
CA SER A 806 -26.16 -25.97 10.78
C SER A 806 -25.68 -24.70 11.48
N ILE A 807 -25.79 -23.55 10.79
CA ILE A 807 -25.56 -22.18 11.28
C ILE A 807 -26.43 -21.79 12.50
N GLN A 808 -27.26 -22.71 12.98
CA GLN A 808 -28.31 -22.46 13.96
C GLN A 808 -28.08 -23.08 15.34
N SER A 809 -26.84 -23.19 15.80
CA SER A 809 -26.43 -23.73 17.11
C SER A 809 -26.32 -25.26 17.21
N ARG A 810 -25.24 -25.70 17.86
CA ARG A 810 -24.86 -27.11 18.08
C ARG A 810 -25.39 -27.71 19.38
N LYS A 811 -26.14 -26.95 20.19
CA LYS A 811 -26.68 -27.38 21.49
C LYS A 811 -28.20 -27.45 21.42
N SER A 812 -28.77 -28.49 22.02
CA SER A 812 -30.22 -28.64 22.18
C SER A 812 -30.80 -27.43 22.93
N GLY A 813 -32.02 -27.04 22.58
CA GLY A 813 -32.80 -26.05 23.34
C GLY A 813 -33.29 -26.56 24.68
N VAL A 814 -33.07 -27.85 24.97
CA VAL A 814 -33.43 -28.51 26.22
C VAL A 814 -32.31 -29.42 26.71
N GLU A 815 -32.11 -29.47 28.03
CA GLU A 815 -31.04 -30.24 28.67
C GLU A 815 -31.58 -30.94 29.91
N TYR A 816 -31.47 -32.28 29.95
CA TYR A 816 -31.83 -33.08 31.10
C TYR A 816 -30.58 -33.38 31.93
N VAL A 817 -30.63 -33.20 33.25
CA VAL A 817 -29.49 -33.33 34.15
C VAL A 817 -29.81 -34.34 35.26
N PRO A 818 -29.02 -35.42 35.40
CA PRO A 818 -27.92 -35.81 34.51
C PRO A 818 -28.45 -36.46 33.21
N PRO A 819 -27.78 -36.29 32.04
CA PRO A 819 -28.32 -36.70 30.74
C PRO A 819 -28.72 -38.18 30.63
N GLN A 820 -27.99 -39.06 31.30
CA GLN A 820 -28.24 -40.50 31.32
C GLN A 820 -29.54 -40.91 32.04
N ASN A 821 -30.13 -40.03 32.85
CA ASN A 821 -31.38 -40.30 33.54
C ASN A 821 -32.62 -39.93 32.73
N ASN A 822 -32.48 -39.24 31.58
CA ASN A 822 -33.62 -38.70 30.85
C ASN A 822 -34.62 -39.81 30.43
N PRO A 823 -35.82 -39.87 31.01
CA PRO A 823 -36.82 -40.89 30.69
C PRO A 823 -37.71 -40.45 29.51
N PHE A 824 -37.57 -39.20 29.05
CA PHE A 824 -38.46 -38.56 28.11
C PHE A 824 -37.85 -38.44 26.71
N ALA A 825 -38.67 -38.71 25.71
CA ALA A 825 -38.47 -38.28 24.34
C ALA A 825 -39.53 -37.24 23.97
N GLY A 826 -39.37 -36.67 22.78
CA GLY A 826 -40.36 -35.80 22.22
C GLY A 826 -41.60 -36.51 21.65
N ALA A 827 -42.81 -36.06 22.03
CA ALA A 827 -44.06 -36.49 21.41
C ALA A 827 -44.24 -35.91 19.99
N LYS A 828 -44.74 -36.73 19.06
CA LYS A 828 -45.04 -36.39 17.66
C LYS A 828 -46.47 -35.85 17.51
N ILE A 829 -46.77 -34.74 18.17
CA ILE A 829 -48.12 -34.14 18.16
C ILE A 829 -48.40 -33.38 16.84
N VAL A 830 -47.34 -32.99 16.11
CA VAL A 830 -47.44 -32.34 14.79
C VAL A 830 -47.32 -33.39 13.67
N THR A 831 -48.39 -33.59 12.90
CA THR A 831 -48.50 -34.69 11.92
C THR A 831 -47.93 -34.39 10.53
N THR A 832 -47.59 -33.15 10.19
CA THR A 832 -47.09 -32.81 8.84
C THR A 832 -45.61 -32.45 8.84
N ASN A 833 -44.89 -32.96 7.83
CA ASN A 833 -43.54 -32.56 7.45
C ASN A 833 -43.52 -31.11 6.93
N ASN A 834 -44.00 -30.13 7.70
CA ASN A 834 -44.05 -28.74 7.26
C ASN A 834 -42.62 -28.21 7.11
N ILE A 835 -42.13 -28.25 5.87
CA ILE A 835 -40.80 -27.89 5.39
C ILE A 835 -40.39 -26.45 5.76
N ASN A 836 -41.34 -25.61 6.16
CA ASN A 836 -41.13 -24.20 6.48
C ASN A 836 -40.72 -23.90 7.94
N ALA A 837 -40.84 -24.85 8.88
CA ALA A 837 -40.49 -24.68 10.31
C ALA A 837 -39.46 -25.71 10.82
N SER A 838 -38.57 -26.17 9.93
CA SER A 838 -37.62 -27.27 10.16
C SER A 838 -36.62 -27.10 11.32
N TRP A 839 -36.57 -25.91 11.92
CA TRP A 839 -35.66 -25.48 12.98
C TRP A 839 -36.29 -25.51 14.39
N GLN A 840 -37.61 -25.66 14.54
CA GLN A 840 -38.29 -25.69 15.84
C GLN A 840 -38.32 -27.11 16.46
N SER A 841 -38.33 -27.20 17.80
CA SER A 841 -38.54 -28.46 18.54
C SER A 841 -39.88 -29.09 18.18
N LYS A 842 -39.87 -30.42 18.07
CA LYS A 842 -41.09 -31.21 17.83
C LYS A 842 -41.94 -31.32 19.08
N SER A 843 -41.35 -31.02 20.23
CA SER A 843 -41.91 -31.38 21.53
C SER A 843 -41.81 -30.27 22.55
N PHE A 844 -41.11 -29.19 22.23
CA PHE A 844 -41.22 -27.95 22.96
C PHE A 844 -41.58 -26.82 22.01
N SER A 845 -42.47 -25.96 22.47
CA SER A 845 -42.92 -24.79 21.72
C SER A 845 -43.12 -23.62 22.67
N MET A 846 -43.21 -22.42 22.12
CA MET A 846 -43.61 -21.25 22.88
C MET A 846 -45.12 -21.18 23.10
N THR A 847 -45.90 -21.76 22.19
CA THR A 847 -47.38 -21.85 22.25
C THR A 847 -47.85 -23.18 21.67
N TYR A 848 -49.10 -23.57 21.94
CA TYR A 848 -49.65 -24.86 21.51
C TYR A 848 -49.55 -25.09 19.98
N PRO A 849 -48.96 -26.21 19.51
CA PRO A 849 -48.99 -26.58 18.11
C PRO A 849 -50.34 -27.21 17.73
N ASN A 850 -51.00 -26.73 16.67
CA ASN A 850 -52.17 -27.42 16.12
C ASN A 850 -51.74 -28.48 15.07
N LYS A 851 -52.68 -29.34 14.64
CA LYS A 851 -52.46 -30.43 13.67
C LYS A 851 -51.84 -29.99 12.32
N TYR A 852 -51.85 -28.70 12.00
CA TYR A 852 -51.52 -28.15 10.68
C TYR A 852 -50.42 -27.07 10.68
N ASN A 853 -50.25 -26.25 11.73
CA ASN A 853 -49.30 -25.12 11.84
C ASN A 853 -48.86 -24.83 13.29
N TYR A 854 -47.64 -24.30 13.45
CA TYR A 854 -47.21 -23.59 14.67
C TYR A 854 -47.80 -22.16 14.63
N ASN A 855 -49.07 -22.01 15.01
CA ASN A 855 -49.68 -20.68 15.07
C ASN A 855 -49.39 -20.03 16.43
N LEU A 856 -48.65 -18.91 16.41
CA LEU A 856 -48.54 -17.98 17.54
C LEU A 856 -49.86 -17.23 17.66
N ASN A 857 -50.76 -17.65 18.53
CA ASN A 857 -51.91 -16.83 18.87
C ASN A 857 -52.27 -17.07 20.35
N GLY A 858 -52.09 -16.04 21.18
CA GLY A 858 -52.66 -16.00 22.54
C GLY A 858 -51.70 -15.85 23.73
N SER A 859 -50.37 -15.80 23.56
CA SER A 859 -49.48 -15.48 24.70
C SER A 859 -49.30 -13.96 24.90
N THR A 860 -49.39 -13.46 26.15
CA THR A 860 -48.98 -12.09 26.51
C THR A 860 -47.46 -11.94 26.65
N VAL A 861 -46.72 -13.06 26.70
CA VAL A 861 -45.27 -13.07 26.86
C VAL A 861 -44.62 -12.92 25.49
N ARG A 862 -43.82 -11.87 25.33
CA ARG A 862 -43.08 -11.63 24.07
C ARG A 862 -41.88 -12.59 23.99
N PRO A 863 -41.53 -13.12 22.80
CA PRO A 863 -40.36 -13.99 22.63
C PRO A 863 -39.04 -13.44 23.17
N ASP A 864 -38.82 -12.13 23.07
CA ASP A 864 -37.62 -11.42 23.55
C ASP A 864 -37.54 -11.29 25.09
N ARG A 865 -38.62 -11.68 25.79
CA ARG A 865 -38.79 -11.62 27.25
C ARG A 865 -38.78 -13.00 27.92
N LEU A 866 -38.63 -14.08 27.17
CA LEU A 866 -38.51 -15.41 27.75
C LEU A 866 -37.20 -15.55 28.53
N ASN A 867 -37.21 -16.29 29.63
CA ASN A 867 -36.03 -16.65 30.42
C ASN A 867 -35.84 -18.17 30.45
N VAL A 868 -34.71 -18.63 30.98
CA VAL A 868 -34.44 -20.06 31.14
C VAL A 868 -35.42 -20.62 32.16
N MET A 869 -36.09 -21.72 31.82
CA MET A 869 -36.97 -22.45 32.74
C MET A 869 -36.31 -23.76 33.16
N LYS A 870 -36.47 -24.12 34.43
CA LYS A 870 -35.96 -25.35 35.03
C LYS A 870 -37.10 -26.12 35.69
N ILE A 871 -37.33 -27.34 35.24
CA ILE A 871 -38.22 -28.31 35.88
C ILE A 871 -37.37 -29.20 36.79
N VAL A 872 -37.73 -29.29 38.08
CA VAL A 872 -37.09 -30.16 39.07
C VAL A 872 -38.05 -31.28 39.44
N PHE A 873 -37.72 -32.52 39.12
CA PHE A 873 -38.57 -33.68 39.37
C PHE A 873 -38.49 -34.11 40.84
N THR A 874 -39.63 -34.33 41.47
CA THR A 874 -39.71 -34.66 42.90
C THR A 874 -39.92 -36.15 43.16
N GLY A 875 -40.15 -36.95 42.12
CA GLY A 875 -40.35 -38.40 42.19
C GLY A 875 -41.71 -38.86 42.75
N ASP A 876 -42.47 -37.97 43.39
CA ASP A 876 -43.86 -38.18 43.77
C ASP A 876 -44.70 -36.89 43.63
N THR A 877 -46.03 -37.04 43.60
CA THR A 877 -46.96 -35.92 43.50
C THR A 877 -47.13 -35.16 44.81
N ASN A 878 -46.84 -35.74 45.98
CA ASN A 878 -47.06 -35.06 47.27
C ASN A 878 -46.08 -33.89 47.49
N THR A 879 -44.87 -34.02 46.96
CA THR A 879 -43.76 -33.08 47.14
C THR A 879 -43.59 -32.08 46.00
N GLY A 880 -44.27 -32.29 44.87
CA GLY A 880 -44.27 -31.37 43.72
C GLY A 880 -45.25 -30.20 43.86
N GLN A 881 -45.37 -29.38 42.83
CA GLN A 881 -46.21 -28.18 42.86
C GLN A 881 -47.67 -28.43 42.47
N ILE A 882 -48.57 -27.54 42.86
CA ILE A 882 -49.96 -27.56 42.38
C ILE A 882 -50.01 -26.97 40.98
N ALA A 883 -50.61 -27.69 40.04
CA ALA A 883 -50.81 -27.28 38.67
C ALA A 883 -52.31 -27.13 38.34
N TYR A 884 -52.62 -26.25 37.41
CA TYR A 884 -53.96 -26.17 36.81
C TYR A 884 -54.14 -27.36 35.84
N ARG A 885 -55.28 -28.05 35.92
CA ARG A 885 -55.59 -29.14 35.01
C ARG A 885 -56.59 -28.68 33.96
N PHE A 886 -56.23 -28.89 32.70
CA PHE A 886 -57.12 -28.63 31.56
C PHE A 886 -57.39 -29.94 30.82
N CYS A 887 -58.56 -30.04 30.21
CA CYS A 887 -58.94 -31.23 29.46
C CYS A 887 -59.50 -30.85 28.09
N ALA A 888 -59.05 -31.56 27.04
CA ALA A 888 -59.60 -31.46 25.70
C ALA A 888 -60.88 -32.30 25.56
N ARG A 889 -61.84 -31.87 24.72
CA ARG A 889 -63.02 -32.67 24.31
C ARG A 889 -63.84 -33.23 25.48
N THR A 890 -64.10 -32.38 26.46
CA THR A 890 -64.82 -32.74 27.69
C THR A 890 -66.30 -33.09 27.48
N HIS A 891 -66.83 -32.88 26.27
CA HIS A 891 -68.16 -33.33 25.87
C HIS A 891 -68.26 -34.85 25.58
N ASN A 892 -67.12 -35.53 25.36
CA ASN A 892 -67.11 -36.97 25.11
C ASN A 892 -67.09 -37.75 26.45
N PRO A 893 -67.70 -38.95 26.53
CA PRO A 893 -67.42 -39.84 27.65
C PRO A 893 -65.95 -40.32 27.59
N PRO A 894 -65.29 -40.52 28.74
CA PRO A 894 -63.93 -41.05 28.75
C PRO A 894 -63.89 -42.49 28.25
N ALA A 895 -62.77 -42.87 27.63
CA ALA A 895 -62.56 -44.21 27.11
C ALA A 895 -62.62 -45.29 28.22
N ASP A 896 -62.24 -44.94 29.44
CA ASP A 896 -62.49 -45.72 30.65
C ASP A 896 -63.57 -45.02 31.49
N PRO A 897 -64.75 -45.63 31.69
CA PRO A 897 -65.84 -45.03 32.46
C PRO A 897 -65.46 -44.65 33.90
N SER A 898 -64.47 -45.31 34.52
CA SER A 898 -64.01 -44.99 35.88
C SER A 898 -63.39 -43.58 35.99
N PHE A 899 -63.04 -43.00 34.85
CA PHE A 899 -62.47 -41.66 34.77
C PHE A 899 -63.50 -40.54 34.59
N ALA A 900 -64.80 -40.85 34.48
CA ALA A 900 -65.84 -39.84 34.28
C ALA A 900 -65.86 -38.77 35.40
N GLN A 901 -65.53 -39.16 36.63
CA GLN A 901 -65.40 -38.26 37.78
C GLN A 901 -64.34 -37.16 37.61
N TYR A 902 -63.37 -37.36 36.73
CA TYR A 902 -62.29 -36.42 36.47
C TYR A 902 -62.63 -35.41 35.38
N ILE A 903 -63.78 -35.52 34.70
CA ILE A 903 -64.30 -34.49 33.79
C ILE A 903 -65.34 -33.65 34.55
N VAL A 904 -64.85 -32.58 35.19
CA VAL A 904 -65.64 -31.68 36.05
C VAL A 904 -66.40 -30.64 35.21
N ASN A 905 -65.79 -30.15 34.14
CA ASN A 905 -66.35 -29.12 33.28
C ASN A 905 -66.55 -29.63 31.84
N THR A 906 -67.81 -29.83 31.46
CA THR A 906 -68.26 -30.43 30.19
C THR A 906 -68.65 -29.41 29.11
N SER A 907 -68.34 -28.13 29.31
CA SER A 907 -68.99 -27.00 28.60
C SER A 907 -68.55 -26.69 27.15
N ALA A 908 -67.69 -27.46 26.47
CA ALA A 908 -67.24 -27.09 25.10
C ALA A 908 -67.35 -28.19 24.03
N ASN A 909 -67.57 -27.71 22.79
CA ASN A 909 -67.51 -28.45 21.53
C ASN A 909 -66.05 -28.68 21.08
N ALA A 910 -65.73 -29.90 20.66
CA ALA A 910 -64.60 -30.47 19.88
C ALA A 910 -63.16 -29.86 19.87
N THR A 911 -62.92 -28.58 20.16
CA THR A 911 -61.64 -27.89 19.90
C THR A 911 -61.06 -27.05 21.05
N ALA A 912 -61.67 -27.01 22.25
CA ALA A 912 -61.16 -26.21 23.38
C ALA A 912 -60.47 -27.05 24.49
N LEU A 913 -59.47 -26.47 25.16
CA LEU A 913 -58.81 -26.98 26.37
C LEU A 913 -59.42 -26.27 27.58
N ILE A 914 -60.37 -26.91 28.26
CA ILE A 914 -61.13 -26.27 29.34
C ILE A 914 -60.55 -26.63 30.70
N TYR A 915 -60.49 -25.63 31.58
CA TYR A 915 -60.12 -25.81 32.98
C TYR A 915 -61.05 -26.80 33.70
N GLN A 916 -60.46 -27.73 34.45
CA GLN A 916 -61.16 -28.76 35.23
C GLN A 916 -61.05 -28.51 36.73
N ASP A 917 -59.83 -28.59 37.27
CA ASP A 917 -59.51 -28.46 38.70
C ASP A 917 -58.00 -28.20 38.89
N LYS A 918 -57.52 -28.30 40.14
CA LYS A 918 -56.09 -28.27 40.49
C LYS A 918 -55.62 -29.63 40.95
N ARG A 919 -54.45 -30.07 40.49
CA ARG A 919 -53.83 -31.32 40.90
C ARG A 919 -52.34 -31.13 41.12
N ARG A 920 -51.75 -31.93 42.01
CA ARG A 920 -50.30 -31.91 42.20
C ARG A 920 -49.61 -32.68 41.06
N VAL A 921 -48.53 -32.11 40.56
CA VAL A 921 -47.64 -32.73 39.56
C VAL A 921 -46.33 -33.18 40.22
N PRO A 922 -45.62 -34.18 39.70
CA PRO A 922 -44.41 -34.74 40.32
C PRO A 922 -43.14 -33.91 40.03
N PHE A 923 -43.28 -32.59 39.95
CA PHE A 923 -42.19 -31.67 39.69
C PHE A 923 -42.50 -30.25 40.17
N LYS A 924 -41.48 -29.40 40.19
CA LYS A 924 -41.58 -27.95 40.40
C LYS A 924 -40.91 -27.21 39.25
N VAL A 925 -41.40 -26.04 38.88
CA VAL A 925 -40.84 -25.26 37.76
C VAL A 925 -40.37 -23.89 38.23
N TYR A 926 -39.14 -23.55 37.87
CA TYR A 926 -38.48 -22.32 38.24
C TYR A 926 -38.02 -21.56 37.00
N GLU A 927 -38.30 -20.27 36.95
CA GLU A 927 -37.59 -19.34 36.09
C GLU A 927 -36.23 -19.02 36.72
N ILE A 928 -35.19 -19.07 35.90
CA ILE A 928 -33.84 -18.68 36.27
C ILE A 928 -33.50 -17.42 35.48
N ASN A 929 -33.11 -16.35 36.17
CA ASN A 929 -32.52 -15.20 35.50
C ASN A 929 -31.14 -15.61 34.97
N PRO A 930 -30.95 -15.68 33.64
CA PRO A 930 -29.67 -16.12 33.09
C PRO A 930 -28.58 -15.04 33.26
N TYR A 931 -28.94 -13.79 33.53
CA TYR A 931 -28.04 -12.64 33.62
C TYR A 931 -27.57 -12.31 35.04
N ASP A 932 -28.16 -12.94 36.06
CA ASP A 932 -27.80 -12.72 37.45
C ASP A 932 -27.84 -14.04 38.22
N SER A 933 -26.67 -14.65 38.40
CA SER A 933 -26.54 -15.89 39.16
C SER A 933 -26.73 -15.71 40.68
N THR A 934 -26.86 -14.46 41.15
CA THR A 934 -27.15 -14.15 42.55
C THR A 934 -28.64 -14.06 42.84
N GLU A 935 -29.47 -13.92 41.79
CA GLU A 935 -30.92 -13.91 41.92
C GLU A 935 -31.44 -15.33 42.20
N ALA A 936 -32.25 -15.48 43.25
CA ALA A 936 -32.86 -16.77 43.58
C ALA A 936 -33.85 -17.19 42.48
N PRO A 937 -33.85 -18.45 42.02
CA PRO A 937 -34.81 -18.92 41.02
C PRO A 937 -36.27 -18.68 41.44
N ARG A 938 -37.05 -18.07 40.56
CA ARG A 938 -38.46 -17.73 40.82
C ARG A 938 -39.35 -18.90 40.42
N GLN A 939 -40.08 -19.49 41.36
CA GLN A 939 -41.03 -20.56 41.02
C GLN A 939 -42.20 -19.99 40.20
N VAL A 940 -42.64 -20.71 39.16
CA VAL A 940 -43.70 -20.25 38.23
C VAL A 940 -44.90 -21.18 38.20
N ASN A 941 -46.05 -20.63 37.84
CA ASN A 941 -47.27 -21.39 37.64
C ASN A 941 -47.13 -22.38 36.47
N VAL A 942 -47.80 -23.53 36.58
CA VAL A 942 -47.89 -24.51 35.48
C VAL A 942 -49.29 -25.06 35.34
N ALA A 943 -49.60 -25.52 34.14
CA ALA A 943 -50.77 -26.34 33.86
C ALA A 943 -50.34 -27.65 33.19
N PHE A 944 -51.14 -28.70 33.37
CA PHE A 944 -51.05 -29.88 32.52
C PHE A 944 -52.38 -30.14 31.82
N VAL A 945 -52.28 -30.80 30.67
CA VAL A 945 -53.41 -31.09 29.81
C VAL A 945 -53.59 -32.58 29.68
N GLU A 946 -54.83 -33.02 29.88
CA GLU A 946 -55.29 -34.37 29.55
C GLU A 946 -56.13 -34.32 28.26
N ASN A 947 -56.11 -35.42 27.50
CA ASN A 947 -56.78 -35.49 26.22
C ASN A 947 -57.89 -36.55 26.21
N ASN A 948 -59.15 -36.12 26.17
CA ASN A 948 -60.31 -37.01 26.09
C ASN A 948 -60.65 -37.42 24.64
N ASP A 949 -59.66 -37.97 23.92
CA ASP A 949 -59.78 -38.37 22.51
C ASP A 949 -59.51 -39.88 22.31
N THR A 950 -60.10 -40.45 21.27
CA THR A 950 -60.00 -41.87 20.91
C THR A 950 -58.72 -42.21 20.13
N ILE A 951 -58.08 -41.22 19.48
CA ILE A 951 -56.83 -41.41 18.73
C ILE A 951 -55.93 -40.18 18.89
N PRO A 952 -54.79 -40.30 19.59
CA PRO A 952 -54.34 -41.41 20.43
C PRO A 952 -55.12 -41.44 21.75
N ARG A 953 -55.35 -42.64 22.30
CA ARG A 953 -56.14 -42.85 23.53
C ARG A 953 -55.49 -42.11 24.71
N GLY A 954 -56.04 -40.97 25.09
CA GLY A 954 -55.60 -40.25 26.28
C GLY A 954 -56.24 -40.80 27.56
N LEU A 955 -55.51 -40.69 28.68
CA LEU A 955 -56.01 -41.02 30.01
C LEU A 955 -56.50 -39.72 30.65
N VAL A 956 -57.77 -39.64 31.04
CA VAL A 956 -58.33 -38.47 31.74
C VAL A 956 -58.45 -38.82 33.22
N ASN A 957 -57.34 -39.20 33.83
CA ASN A 957 -57.29 -39.83 35.16
C ASN A 957 -56.96 -38.84 36.31
N GLY A 958 -56.83 -37.55 35.99
CA GLY A 958 -56.49 -36.47 36.91
C GLY A 958 -55.00 -36.41 37.29
N LYS A 959 -54.12 -37.10 36.57
CA LYS A 959 -52.67 -37.14 36.83
C LYS A 959 -51.91 -36.68 35.60
N TRP A 960 -50.66 -36.29 35.80
CA TRP A 960 -49.73 -36.13 34.70
C TRP A 960 -48.89 -37.41 34.56
N ASP A 961 -49.20 -38.24 33.58
CA ASP A 961 -48.59 -39.53 33.28
C ASP A 961 -48.41 -39.80 31.76
N PRO A 962 -47.48 -39.08 31.08
CA PRO A 962 -47.20 -39.30 29.66
C PRO A 962 -46.83 -40.75 29.38
N THR A 963 -47.31 -41.29 28.26
CA THR A 963 -47.06 -42.68 27.85
C THR A 963 -45.89 -42.78 26.85
N SER A 964 -45.48 -44.00 26.49
CA SER A 964 -44.42 -44.22 25.49
C SER A 964 -44.91 -44.20 24.03
N ASP A 965 -46.21 -43.99 23.79
CA ASP A 965 -46.75 -43.93 22.43
C ASP A 965 -46.22 -42.71 21.66
N SER A 966 -46.42 -42.69 20.34
CA SER A 966 -45.84 -41.66 19.46
C SER A 966 -46.22 -40.23 19.84
N THR A 967 -47.29 -40.02 20.60
CA THR A 967 -47.84 -38.72 21.03
C THR A 967 -47.76 -38.49 22.55
N GLY A 968 -47.28 -39.48 23.31
CA GLY A 968 -47.26 -39.42 24.78
C GLY A 968 -48.63 -39.21 25.39
N SER A 969 -49.70 -39.76 24.77
CA SER A 969 -51.10 -39.55 25.16
C SER A 969 -51.59 -38.08 25.16
N ASN A 970 -50.85 -37.15 24.55
CA ASN A 970 -51.11 -35.70 24.57
C ASN A 970 -51.11 -35.08 25.99
N GLU A 971 -50.27 -35.62 26.87
CA GLU A 971 -50.00 -35.18 28.25
C GLU A 971 -49.09 -33.94 28.28
N LEU A 972 -49.65 -32.76 27.97
CA LEU A 972 -48.85 -31.54 27.79
C LEU A 972 -48.62 -30.81 29.11
N ILE A 973 -47.47 -30.16 29.23
CA ILE A 973 -47.20 -29.17 30.27
C ILE A 973 -47.16 -27.77 29.67
N TYR A 974 -47.89 -26.84 30.27
CA TYR A 974 -47.84 -25.41 29.99
C TYR A 974 -47.14 -24.72 31.16
N ILE A 975 -46.12 -23.94 30.86
CA ILE A 975 -45.36 -23.15 31.82
C ILE A 975 -45.76 -21.69 31.64
N PHE A 976 -46.24 -21.06 32.69
CA PHE A 976 -46.63 -19.65 32.68
C PHE A 976 -45.47 -18.75 33.12
N ASN A 977 -45.56 -17.46 32.80
CA ASN A 977 -44.62 -16.45 33.29
C ASN A 977 -44.98 -15.94 34.69
N SER A 978 -46.22 -16.13 35.13
CA SER A 978 -46.72 -15.71 36.45
C SER A 978 -46.07 -16.48 37.59
N THR A 979 -45.81 -15.78 38.69
CA THR A 979 -45.17 -16.35 39.89
C THR A 979 -46.08 -17.38 40.54
N TYR A 980 -45.51 -18.52 40.94
CA TYR A 980 -46.20 -19.57 41.67
C TYR A 980 -46.68 -19.07 43.03
N GLN A 981 -47.93 -19.37 43.37
CA GLN A 981 -48.49 -19.09 44.70
C GLN A 981 -49.22 -20.32 45.25
N ASP A 982 -48.70 -20.89 46.34
CA ASP A 982 -49.26 -22.07 47.03
C ASP A 982 -49.83 -21.69 48.41
N PRO A 983 -51.08 -22.04 48.76
CA PRO A 983 -52.16 -22.59 47.95
C PRO A 983 -53.06 -21.48 47.34
N ALA A 984 -52.54 -20.26 47.16
CA ALA A 984 -53.33 -19.11 46.75
C ALA A 984 -53.92 -19.31 45.34
N TRP A 985 -55.21 -19.02 45.21
CA TRP A 985 -55.94 -19.20 43.97
C TRP A 985 -55.75 -17.99 43.06
N ASP A 986 -55.06 -18.17 41.95
CA ASP A 986 -55.13 -17.22 40.86
C ASP A 986 -56.44 -17.42 40.07
N ALA A 987 -57.42 -16.57 40.36
CA ALA A 987 -58.73 -16.60 39.74
C ALA A 987 -58.71 -16.27 38.24
N PHE A 988 -57.61 -15.71 37.72
CA PHE A 988 -57.50 -15.36 36.31
C PHE A 988 -57.41 -16.60 35.41
N TYR A 989 -56.56 -17.57 35.75
CA TYR A 989 -56.32 -18.76 34.91
C TYR A 989 -57.39 -19.83 35.02
N ALA A 990 -58.19 -19.79 36.08
CA ALA A 990 -59.14 -20.85 36.41
C ALA A 990 -60.60 -20.54 36.06
N GLN A 991 -60.84 -19.54 35.21
CA GLN A 991 -62.18 -19.26 34.71
C GLN A 991 -62.55 -20.25 33.59
N PRO A 992 -63.77 -20.81 33.58
CA PRO A 992 -64.24 -21.71 32.51
C PRO A 992 -64.14 -21.14 31.09
N THR A 993 -64.19 -19.81 30.95
CA THR A 993 -64.06 -19.07 29.68
C THR A 993 -62.61 -18.93 29.21
N ARG A 994 -61.64 -19.14 30.11
CA ARG A 994 -60.19 -19.04 29.85
C ARG A 994 -59.69 -20.43 29.46
N ASN A 995 -59.89 -20.78 28.20
CA ASN A 995 -59.35 -22.00 27.63
C ASN A 995 -57.92 -21.75 27.12
N LEU A 996 -57.08 -22.80 27.01
CA LEU A 996 -55.71 -22.68 26.47
C LEU A 996 -55.68 -22.51 24.92
N PHE A 997 -56.84 -22.28 24.26
CA PHE A 997 -57.03 -22.12 22.80
C PHE A 997 -57.44 -20.68 22.39
N LEU A 998 -56.53 -19.96 21.73
CA LEU A 998 -56.69 -18.89 20.71
C LEU A 998 -57.69 -17.70 20.85
N SER A 999 -58.56 -17.58 21.85
CA SER A 999 -59.44 -16.38 21.99
C SER A 999 -59.15 -15.52 23.22
N VAL A 1000 -58.18 -15.91 24.04
CA VAL A 1000 -57.87 -15.29 25.32
C VAL A 1000 -56.35 -15.15 25.47
N GLN A 1001 -55.88 -13.93 25.74
CA GLN A 1001 -54.48 -13.66 26.07
C GLN A 1001 -54.12 -14.17 27.47
N ILE A 1002 -53.23 -15.18 27.56
CA ILE A 1002 -52.66 -15.78 28.79
C ILE A 1002 -51.13 -15.71 28.72
N ASP A 1003 -50.40 -15.78 29.83
CA ASP A 1003 -48.94 -15.56 29.86
C ASP A 1003 -48.12 -16.86 29.73
N VAL A 1004 -48.44 -17.70 28.75
CA VAL A 1004 -47.70 -18.94 28.51
C VAL A 1004 -46.30 -18.63 27.99
N ALA A 1005 -45.27 -19.08 28.71
CA ALA A 1005 -43.88 -18.98 28.34
C ALA A 1005 -43.45 -20.17 27.46
N TYR A 1006 -43.80 -21.39 27.85
CA TYR A 1006 -43.44 -22.62 27.14
C TYR A 1006 -44.53 -23.68 27.21
N VAL A 1007 -44.57 -24.53 26.19
CA VAL A 1007 -45.37 -25.76 26.15
C VAL A 1007 -44.43 -26.93 25.91
N TRP A 1008 -44.52 -27.95 26.74
CA TRP A 1008 -43.77 -29.20 26.62
C TRP A 1008 -44.73 -30.36 26.35
N ALA A 1009 -44.37 -31.18 25.36
CA ALA A 1009 -45.05 -32.37 24.90
C ALA A 1009 -44.14 -33.61 25.07
N PRO A 1010 -44.06 -34.19 26.28
CA PRO A 1010 -43.27 -35.37 26.54
C PRO A 1010 -43.94 -36.65 26.04
N ARG A 1011 -43.11 -37.64 25.71
CA ARG A 1011 -43.48 -39.06 25.74
C ARG A 1011 -42.39 -39.84 26.47
N LEU A 1012 -42.70 -40.99 27.04
CA LEU A 1012 -41.67 -41.86 27.59
C LEU A 1012 -40.84 -42.50 26.47
N ILE A 1013 -39.54 -42.66 26.69
CA ILE A 1013 -38.66 -43.36 25.74
C ILE A 1013 -39.14 -44.82 25.59
N ASN A 1014 -39.46 -45.46 26.71
CA ASN A 1014 -40.02 -46.81 26.80
C ASN A 1014 -41.10 -46.86 27.88
N SER A 1015 -42.00 -47.85 27.82
CA SER A 1015 -43.01 -48.06 28.85
C SER A 1015 -42.35 -48.24 30.23
N GLY A 1016 -42.87 -47.55 31.25
CA GLY A 1016 -42.36 -47.61 32.63
C GLY A 1016 -41.14 -46.73 32.94
N ALA A 1017 -40.60 -45.99 31.96
CA ALA A 1017 -39.56 -44.99 32.24
C ALA A 1017 -40.13 -43.88 33.13
N ALA A 1018 -39.36 -43.41 34.12
CA ALA A 1018 -39.78 -42.37 35.04
C ALA A 1018 -38.58 -41.51 35.47
N PRO A 1019 -38.79 -40.22 35.76
CA PRO A 1019 -37.72 -39.35 36.27
C PRO A 1019 -37.35 -39.75 37.70
N LYS A 1020 -36.07 -39.57 38.07
CA LYS A 1020 -35.62 -39.76 39.45
C LYS A 1020 -35.81 -38.48 40.25
N VAL A 1021 -35.84 -38.62 41.58
CA VAL A 1021 -35.89 -37.48 42.50
C VAL A 1021 -34.66 -36.59 42.26
N ASN A 1022 -34.88 -35.29 42.15
CA ASN A 1022 -33.90 -34.23 41.86
C ASN A 1022 -33.30 -34.24 40.45
N ASP A 1023 -33.82 -35.06 39.52
CA ASP A 1023 -33.49 -34.85 38.11
C ASP A 1023 -34.00 -33.47 37.68
N GLU A 1024 -33.26 -32.80 36.80
CA GLU A 1024 -33.60 -31.46 36.31
C GLU A 1024 -33.76 -31.45 34.78
N LEU A 1025 -34.70 -30.64 34.28
CA LEU A 1025 -34.86 -30.37 32.85
C LEU A 1025 -34.83 -28.85 32.62
N TYR A 1026 -33.80 -28.39 31.91
CA TYR A 1026 -33.63 -27.00 31.52
C TYR A 1026 -34.21 -26.75 30.13
N ILE A 1027 -34.83 -25.59 29.96
CA ILE A 1027 -35.42 -25.09 28.71
C ILE A 1027 -34.78 -23.74 28.41
N TYR A 1028 -34.07 -23.65 27.30
CA TYR A 1028 -33.30 -22.47 26.89
C TYR A 1028 -33.97 -21.76 25.71
N PRO A 1029 -34.47 -20.52 25.87
CA PRO A 1029 -35.01 -19.76 24.73
C PRO A 1029 -33.93 -19.44 23.69
N TYR A 1030 -34.35 -19.36 22.42
CA TYR A 1030 -33.58 -18.69 21.37
C TYR A 1030 -34.05 -17.25 21.23
N TYR A 1031 -33.15 -16.31 21.51
CA TYR A 1031 -33.44 -14.88 21.39
C TYR A 1031 -33.18 -14.37 19.97
N VAL A 1032 -33.73 -13.20 19.68
CA VAL A 1032 -33.24 -12.32 18.61
C VAL A 1032 -32.18 -11.43 19.25
N THR A 1033 -31.01 -11.23 18.63
CA THR A 1033 -30.10 -10.11 18.95
C THR A 1033 -30.93 -8.84 19.08
N ARG A 1034 -31.15 -8.34 20.31
CA ARG A 1034 -32.13 -7.30 20.64
C ARG A 1034 -31.85 -6.02 19.85
N PRO A 1035 -32.64 -5.65 18.81
CA PRO A 1035 -32.39 -4.42 18.08
C PRO A 1035 -32.92 -3.19 18.81
N LEU A 1036 -33.75 -3.36 19.85
CA LEU A 1036 -34.44 -2.29 20.55
C LEU A 1036 -34.54 -2.61 22.04
N TYR A 1037 -33.56 -2.13 22.82
CA TYR A 1037 -33.68 -2.02 24.26
C TYR A 1037 -34.82 -1.02 24.59
N GLN A 1038 -36.02 -1.51 24.89
CA GLN A 1038 -37.07 -0.67 25.47
C GLN A 1038 -36.79 -0.48 26.97
N SER A 1039 -36.71 0.79 27.37
CA SER A 1039 -36.10 1.42 28.55
C SER A 1039 -36.40 0.89 29.96
N ASN A 1040 -37.18 -0.18 30.14
CA ASN A 1040 -37.79 -0.50 31.44
C ASN A 1040 -37.37 -1.85 32.05
N VAL A 1041 -36.16 -2.36 31.78
CA VAL A 1041 -35.60 -3.54 32.49
C VAL A 1041 -34.22 -3.22 33.09
N PRO A 1042 -33.87 -3.71 34.29
CA PRO A 1042 -32.67 -3.29 35.01
C PRO A 1042 -31.34 -3.68 34.34
N THR A 1043 -30.53 -2.66 34.06
CA THR A 1043 -29.05 -2.50 34.18
C THR A 1043 -28.04 -3.57 33.74
N ASN A 1044 -28.38 -4.76 33.23
CA ASN A 1044 -27.36 -5.73 32.78
C ASN A 1044 -27.17 -5.75 31.24
N PRO A 1045 -25.98 -5.38 30.71
CA PRO A 1045 -25.72 -5.39 29.27
C PRO A 1045 -25.71 -6.83 28.75
N PHE A 1046 -26.40 -7.06 27.64
CA PHE A 1046 -26.47 -8.37 27.00
C PHE A 1046 -25.14 -8.68 26.33
N PHE A 1047 -24.59 -9.89 26.54
CA PHE A 1047 -23.31 -10.28 25.96
C PHE A 1047 -23.23 -11.75 25.54
N TYR A 1048 -22.34 -12.04 24.59
CA TYR A 1048 -21.93 -13.39 24.22
C TYR A 1048 -20.48 -13.63 24.57
N GLU A 1049 -20.15 -14.82 25.07
CA GLU A 1049 -18.76 -15.21 25.26
C GLU A 1049 -18.35 -16.36 24.38
N PHE A 1050 -17.09 -16.41 23.99
CA PHE A 1050 -16.46 -17.60 23.43
C PHE A 1050 -14.99 -17.57 23.84
N SER A 1051 -14.34 -18.72 23.83
CA SER A 1051 -12.91 -18.78 24.15
C SER A 1051 -12.14 -19.33 22.96
N THR A 1052 -10.92 -18.83 22.79
CA THR A 1052 -9.94 -19.42 21.89
C THR A 1052 -8.77 -20.01 22.66
N ILE A 1053 -8.11 -20.93 21.99
CA ILE A 1053 -6.90 -21.58 22.46
C ILE A 1053 -5.81 -21.19 21.47
N ALA A 1054 -4.73 -20.60 21.99
CA ALA A 1054 -3.56 -20.28 21.20
C ALA A 1054 -2.96 -21.56 20.60
N PRO A 1055 -2.40 -21.50 19.38
CA PRO A 1055 -1.64 -22.61 18.84
C PRO A 1055 -0.45 -22.94 19.73
N ILE A 1056 -0.18 -24.24 19.85
CA ILE A 1056 1.03 -24.73 20.52
C ILE A 1056 2.07 -24.92 19.44
N TYR A 1057 3.17 -24.18 19.49
CA TYR A 1057 4.25 -24.30 18.53
C TYR A 1057 5.36 -25.21 19.04
N GLY A 1058 5.68 -26.23 18.25
CA GLY A 1058 6.91 -26.99 18.43
C GLY A 1058 7.04 -27.76 19.75
N ASP A 1059 5.94 -28.25 20.29
CA ASP A 1059 5.94 -28.99 21.56
C ASP A 1059 6.73 -30.31 21.43
N PRO A 1060 7.70 -30.59 22.31
CA PRO A 1060 8.53 -31.79 22.22
C PRO A 1060 7.75 -33.10 22.32
N ASN A 1061 6.69 -33.15 23.14
CA ASN A 1061 5.91 -34.38 23.31
C ASN A 1061 5.08 -34.66 22.06
N ASN A 1062 4.44 -33.64 21.48
CA ASN A 1062 3.73 -33.75 20.22
C ASN A 1062 4.68 -34.14 19.08
N ALA A 1063 5.85 -33.48 18.99
CA ALA A 1063 6.85 -33.80 17.98
C ALA A 1063 7.31 -35.27 18.07
N LYS A 1064 7.48 -35.79 19.29
CA LYS A 1064 7.83 -37.19 19.54
C LYS A 1064 6.70 -38.14 19.13
N ASN A 1065 5.46 -37.86 19.53
CA ASN A 1065 4.29 -38.67 19.19
C ASN A 1065 4.02 -38.72 17.67
N GLU A 1066 4.41 -37.68 16.95
CA GLU A 1066 4.27 -37.58 15.50
C GLU A 1066 5.47 -38.14 14.71
N ASN A 1067 6.46 -38.75 15.37
CA ASN A 1067 7.71 -39.22 14.78
C ASN A 1067 8.39 -38.13 13.93
N ALA A 1068 8.45 -36.90 14.45
CA ALA A 1068 8.88 -35.76 13.67
C ALA A 1068 10.32 -35.86 13.16
N MET A 1069 11.21 -36.51 13.91
CA MET A 1069 12.61 -36.70 13.50
C MET A 1069 12.69 -37.43 12.15
N ASP A 1070 11.87 -38.45 11.91
CA ASP A 1070 11.87 -39.22 10.66
C ASP A 1070 11.49 -38.39 9.44
N LYS A 1071 10.70 -37.33 9.64
CA LYS A 1071 10.25 -36.42 8.59
C LYS A 1071 11.31 -35.40 8.18
N ILE A 1072 12.41 -35.25 8.94
CA ILE A 1072 13.48 -34.29 8.61
C ILE A 1072 14.16 -34.70 7.30
N LYS A 1073 14.27 -33.74 6.37
CA LYS A 1073 14.94 -33.92 5.07
C LYS A 1073 15.86 -32.73 4.78
N VAL A 1074 16.84 -32.94 3.89
CA VAL A 1074 17.72 -31.89 3.36
C VAL A 1074 17.41 -31.71 1.89
N VAL A 1075 17.23 -30.47 1.43
CA VAL A 1075 16.87 -30.14 0.03
C VAL A 1075 17.64 -28.90 -0.45
N PRO A 1076 18.25 -28.93 -1.65
CA PRO A 1076 18.43 -30.12 -2.49
C PRO A 1076 19.44 -31.08 -1.85
N ASN A 1077 19.28 -32.38 -2.10
CA ASN A 1077 20.24 -33.40 -1.70
C ASN A 1077 20.12 -34.59 -2.68
N PRO A 1078 21.07 -34.77 -3.62
CA PRO A 1078 22.34 -34.06 -3.75
C PRO A 1078 22.18 -32.59 -4.15
N TYR A 1079 23.16 -31.75 -3.76
CA TYR A 1079 23.35 -30.40 -4.31
C TYR A 1079 24.31 -30.50 -5.51
N TYR A 1080 23.88 -30.09 -6.70
CA TYR A 1080 24.60 -30.29 -7.97
C TYR A 1080 25.18 -29.00 -8.56
N GLY A 1081 26.15 -28.38 -7.89
CA GLY A 1081 26.84 -27.17 -8.36
C GLY A 1081 25.99 -25.89 -8.35
N TYR A 1082 24.68 -26.03 -8.60
CA TYR A 1082 23.63 -25.02 -8.61
C TYR A 1082 22.30 -25.64 -8.15
N SER A 1083 21.39 -24.80 -7.67
CA SER A 1083 19.99 -25.11 -7.39
C SER A 1083 19.10 -24.02 -7.99
N THR A 1084 17.88 -24.38 -8.43
CA THR A 1084 16.86 -23.38 -8.77
C THR A 1084 16.37 -22.56 -7.58
N LEU A 1085 16.77 -22.95 -6.36
CA LEU A 1085 16.50 -22.23 -5.11
C LEU A 1085 17.62 -21.25 -4.74
N ASP A 1086 18.79 -21.31 -5.38
CA ASP A 1086 19.91 -20.42 -5.06
C ASP A 1086 19.55 -18.97 -5.38
N ARG A 1087 19.90 -18.02 -4.48
CA ARG A 1087 19.50 -16.61 -4.64
C ARG A 1087 20.43 -15.87 -5.61
N THR A 1088 21.71 -16.22 -5.60
CA THR A 1088 22.75 -15.68 -6.48
C THR A 1088 23.79 -16.75 -6.76
N ILE A 1089 24.71 -16.50 -7.70
CA ILE A 1089 25.82 -17.43 -8.01
C ILE A 1089 26.71 -17.70 -6.77
N SER A 1090 26.77 -16.75 -5.82
CA SER A 1090 27.56 -16.86 -4.58
C SER A 1090 26.74 -17.31 -3.35
N ASP A 1091 25.41 -17.17 -3.36
CA ASP A 1091 24.52 -17.55 -2.26
C ASP A 1091 23.95 -18.96 -2.47
N LYS A 1092 24.80 -19.96 -2.22
CA LYS A 1092 24.51 -21.38 -2.37
C LYS A 1092 24.11 -21.99 -1.03
N PHE A 1093 23.04 -22.77 -0.99
CA PHE A 1093 22.59 -23.38 0.26
C PHE A 1093 21.87 -24.71 0.09
N VAL A 1094 21.85 -25.49 1.18
CA VAL A 1094 20.89 -26.58 1.38
C VAL A 1094 20.01 -26.27 2.58
N THR A 1095 18.75 -26.66 2.50
CA THR A 1095 17.77 -26.42 3.54
C THR A 1095 17.43 -27.71 4.26
N PHE A 1096 17.66 -27.76 5.57
CA PHE A 1096 17.04 -28.77 6.43
C PHE A 1096 15.58 -28.39 6.65
N ARG A 1097 14.65 -29.33 6.49
CA ARG A 1097 13.19 -29.11 6.60
C ARG A 1097 12.57 -30.03 7.65
N ASN A 1098 11.38 -29.66 8.14
CA ASN A 1098 10.63 -30.37 9.19
C ASN A 1098 11.38 -30.47 10.53
N LEU A 1099 12.22 -29.49 10.83
CA LEU A 1099 12.96 -29.44 12.08
C LEU A 1099 12.06 -29.13 13.28
N PRO A 1100 12.38 -29.70 14.45
CA PRO A 1100 11.84 -29.24 15.72
C PRO A 1100 12.09 -27.75 15.99
N LEU A 1101 11.39 -27.22 16.99
CA LEU A 1101 11.56 -25.83 17.41
C LEU A 1101 13.02 -25.53 17.79
N ASN A 1102 13.59 -26.40 18.62
CA ASN A 1102 14.96 -26.32 19.12
C ASN A 1102 15.74 -27.57 18.68
N CYS A 1103 16.84 -27.36 17.95
CA CYS A 1103 17.77 -28.43 17.62
C CYS A 1103 19.17 -27.88 17.29
N THR A 1104 20.17 -28.75 17.42
CA THR A 1104 21.54 -28.50 16.98
C THR A 1104 21.85 -29.44 15.81
N ILE A 1105 22.41 -28.90 14.73
CA ILE A 1105 22.87 -29.68 13.58
C ILE A 1105 24.38 -29.57 13.50
N LYS A 1106 25.08 -30.67 13.70
CA LYS A 1106 26.53 -30.76 13.51
C LYS A 1106 26.82 -31.49 12.21
N ILE A 1107 27.55 -30.84 11.32
CA ILE A 1107 27.87 -31.35 9.99
C ILE A 1107 29.33 -31.78 9.99
N TYR A 1108 29.57 -33.02 9.60
CA TYR A 1108 30.89 -33.66 9.62
C TYR A 1108 31.31 -34.13 8.22
N THR A 1109 32.61 -34.26 7.99
CA THR A 1109 33.16 -35.06 6.89
C THR A 1109 32.90 -36.56 7.14
N LEU A 1110 33.09 -37.40 6.12
CA LEU A 1110 33.10 -38.87 6.32
C LEU A 1110 34.20 -39.34 7.29
N GLY A 1111 35.29 -38.56 7.43
CA GLY A 1111 36.37 -38.84 8.37
C GLY A 1111 36.06 -38.46 9.82
N GLY A 1112 34.95 -37.74 10.07
CA GLY A 1112 34.53 -37.31 11.40
C GLY A 1112 34.96 -35.89 11.79
N ASP A 1113 35.55 -35.12 10.88
CA ASP A 1113 35.94 -33.73 11.14
C ASP A 1113 34.70 -32.83 11.16
N LEU A 1114 34.59 -31.96 12.17
CA LEU A 1114 33.48 -31.02 12.28
C LEU A 1114 33.65 -29.86 11.29
N ILE A 1115 32.69 -29.72 10.39
CA ILE A 1115 32.67 -28.69 9.35
C ILE A 1115 31.89 -27.45 9.80
N LYS A 1116 30.68 -27.65 10.33
CA LYS A 1116 29.79 -26.55 10.74
C LYS A 1116 28.85 -27.00 11.85
N THR A 1117 28.59 -26.11 12.80
CA THR A 1117 27.47 -26.27 13.74
C THR A 1117 26.40 -25.23 13.45
N LEU A 1118 25.16 -25.68 13.26
CA LEU A 1118 23.99 -24.83 13.09
C LEU A 1118 23.10 -24.99 14.32
N ASN A 1119 22.86 -23.88 15.01
CA ASN A 1119 21.98 -23.86 16.18
C ASN A 1119 20.64 -23.27 15.77
N LYS A 1120 19.57 -24.05 15.97
CA LYS A 1120 18.21 -23.59 15.79
C LYS A 1120 17.56 -23.45 17.16
N THR A 1121 17.29 -22.21 17.55
CA THR A 1121 16.57 -21.88 18.77
C THR A 1121 15.32 -21.08 18.41
N GLY A 1122 14.16 -21.53 18.87
CA GLY A 1122 12.89 -20.84 18.64
C GLY A 1122 12.34 -20.19 19.90
N THR A 1123 11.79 -18.99 19.76
CA THR A 1123 10.95 -18.32 20.76
C THR A 1123 9.48 -18.44 20.35
N GLY A 1124 8.59 -18.86 21.24
CA GLY A 1124 7.22 -19.33 20.97
C GLY A 1124 6.20 -18.36 20.35
N LYS A 1125 6.48 -17.75 19.19
CA LYS A 1125 5.50 -17.08 18.30
C LYS A 1125 5.78 -17.39 16.83
N VAL A 1126 4.71 -17.75 16.10
CA VAL A 1126 4.35 -17.69 14.65
C VAL A 1126 5.42 -17.78 13.53
N SER A 1127 6.70 -17.51 13.73
CA SER A 1127 7.71 -17.53 12.65
C SER A 1127 9.05 -18.14 13.05
N THR A 1128 9.08 -19.10 13.96
CA THR A 1128 10.26 -19.95 14.08
C THR A 1128 10.15 -21.06 13.04
N SER A 1129 10.67 -20.79 11.84
CA SER A 1129 10.67 -21.71 10.69
C SER A 1129 10.96 -23.16 11.11
N SER A 1130 10.32 -24.15 10.48
CA SER A 1130 10.73 -25.57 10.53
C SER A 1130 11.99 -25.86 9.70
N THR A 1131 12.68 -24.82 9.25
CA THR A 1131 13.87 -24.93 8.41
C THR A 1131 15.07 -24.23 9.02
N ILE A 1132 16.25 -24.69 8.62
CA ILE A 1132 17.51 -23.94 8.75
C ILE A 1132 18.33 -24.19 7.49
N GLU A 1133 18.98 -23.15 6.99
CA GLU A 1133 19.84 -23.24 5.81
C GLU A 1133 21.29 -23.45 6.24
N TRP A 1134 21.99 -24.32 5.50
CA TRP A 1134 23.44 -24.37 5.50
C TRP A 1134 23.94 -23.75 4.21
N ASN A 1135 24.69 -22.67 4.33
CA ASN A 1135 25.28 -21.91 3.23
C ASN A 1135 26.47 -22.61 2.53
N LEU A 1136 26.63 -23.92 2.75
CA LEU A 1136 27.73 -24.73 2.20
C LEU A 1136 29.13 -24.19 2.53
N GLN A 1137 29.28 -23.52 3.67
CA GLN A 1137 30.56 -23.07 4.20
C GLN A 1137 30.87 -23.75 5.53
N ASN A 1138 32.16 -23.88 5.83
CA ASN A 1138 32.63 -24.35 7.13
C ASN A 1138 32.49 -23.25 8.21
N GLN A 1139 32.96 -23.54 9.43
CA GLN A 1139 32.87 -22.61 10.56
C GLN A 1139 33.58 -21.28 10.31
N ASP A 1140 34.64 -21.28 9.51
CA ASP A 1140 35.47 -20.12 9.13
C ASP A 1140 34.95 -19.39 7.87
N ASN A 1141 33.73 -19.69 7.43
CA ASN A 1141 33.07 -19.13 6.25
C ASN A 1141 33.79 -19.45 4.91
N VAL A 1142 34.55 -20.54 4.87
CA VAL A 1142 35.17 -21.06 3.65
C VAL A 1142 34.23 -22.07 3.00
N PRO A 1143 33.95 -21.97 1.67
CA PRO A 1143 33.15 -22.95 0.95
C PRO A 1143 33.70 -24.38 1.10
N VAL A 1144 32.81 -25.35 1.28
CA VAL A 1144 33.20 -26.76 1.42
C VAL A 1144 33.46 -27.41 0.07
N ALA A 1145 34.30 -28.46 0.04
CA ALA A 1145 34.62 -29.20 -1.18
C ALA A 1145 33.46 -30.12 -1.63
N SER A 1146 33.50 -30.58 -2.88
CA SER A 1146 32.66 -31.70 -3.33
C SER A 1146 32.89 -32.92 -2.43
N GLY A 1147 31.81 -33.56 -1.98
CA GLY A 1147 31.92 -34.71 -1.10
C GLY A 1147 30.63 -35.10 -0.40
N ILE A 1148 30.72 -36.16 0.39
CA ILE A 1148 29.65 -36.64 1.26
C ILE A 1148 29.90 -36.11 2.67
N TYR A 1149 28.88 -35.49 3.24
CA TYR A 1149 28.84 -34.95 4.60
C TYR A 1149 27.79 -35.70 5.42
N ILE A 1150 28.03 -35.78 6.73
CA ILE A 1150 27.11 -36.39 7.69
C ILE A 1150 26.59 -35.30 8.61
N ALA A 1151 25.28 -35.08 8.61
CA ALA A 1151 24.61 -34.17 9.55
C ALA A 1151 24.00 -34.96 10.71
N LEU A 1152 24.51 -34.73 11.92
CA LEU A 1152 23.89 -35.18 13.17
C LEU A 1152 22.97 -34.07 13.69
N ILE A 1153 21.67 -34.34 13.68
CA ILE A 1153 20.64 -33.45 14.21
C ILE A 1153 20.25 -33.95 15.60
N ASP A 1154 20.44 -33.11 16.60
CA ASP A 1154 20.10 -33.37 17.99
C ASP A 1154 19.00 -32.42 18.45
N ALA A 1155 17.84 -32.97 18.81
CA ALA A 1155 16.67 -32.22 19.26
C ALA A 1155 16.36 -32.60 20.72
N PRO A 1156 16.70 -31.72 21.69
CA PRO A 1156 16.52 -32.01 23.12
C PRO A 1156 15.09 -32.42 23.46
N GLY A 1157 14.93 -33.52 24.20
CA GLY A 1157 13.62 -34.04 24.63
C GLY A 1157 12.82 -34.78 23.54
N ILE A 1158 13.28 -34.79 22.28
CA ILE A 1158 12.61 -35.44 21.15
C ILE A 1158 13.42 -36.64 20.65
N GLY A 1159 14.69 -36.43 20.29
CA GLY A 1159 15.59 -37.49 19.80
C GLY A 1159 16.72 -36.99 18.90
N GLN A 1160 17.45 -37.93 18.29
CA GLN A 1160 18.57 -37.66 17.38
C GLN A 1160 18.32 -38.28 16.00
N LYS A 1161 18.86 -37.66 14.95
CA LYS A 1161 18.84 -38.20 13.59
C LYS A 1161 20.14 -37.93 12.86
N VAL A 1162 20.57 -38.90 12.06
CA VAL A 1162 21.70 -38.77 11.15
C VAL A 1162 21.20 -38.70 9.71
N ILE A 1163 21.69 -37.74 8.93
CA ILE A 1163 21.38 -37.57 7.51
C ILE A 1163 22.67 -37.46 6.70
N LYS A 1164 22.74 -38.15 5.56
CA LYS A 1164 23.83 -38.00 4.58
C LYS A 1164 23.49 -36.87 3.61
N ILE A 1165 24.44 -35.99 3.34
CA ILE A 1165 24.32 -34.85 2.42
C ILE A 1165 25.40 -35.01 1.37
N VAL A 1166 25.03 -34.92 0.09
CA VAL A 1166 25.98 -35.01 -1.02
C VAL A 1166 26.08 -33.66 -1.70
N ILE A 1167 27.29 -33.11 -1.78
CA ILE A 1167 27.56 -31.80 -2.39
C ILE A 1167 28.51 -32.01 -3.57
N PHE A 1168 28.16 -31.45 -4.71
CA PHE A 1168 29.04 -31.27 -5.86
C PHE A 1168 29.22 -29.77 -6.09
N THR A 1169 30.44 -29.26 -6.08
CA THR A 1169 30.75 -27.84 -6.37
C THR A 1169 31.11 -27.65 -7.84
N ALA A 1170 30.72 -26.52 -8.44
CA ALA A 1170 30.92 -26.26 -9.87
C ALA A 1170 32.41 -26.09 -10.29
N GLN A 1171 33.30 -25.81 -9.35
CA GLN A 1171 34.76 -25.80 -9.54
C GLN A 1171 35.40 -26.46 -8.32
N GLU A 1172 36.28 -27.44 -8.51
CA GLU A 1172 37.16 -27.94 -7.45
C GLU A 1172 38.19 -26.87 -7.13
N ARG A 1173 38.16 -26.31 -5.92
CA ARG A 1173 39.27 -25.51 -5.39
C ARG A 1173 40.16 -26.41 -4.55
N ILE A 1174 41.21 -26.93 -5.17
CA ILE A 1174 42.32 -27.56 -4.46
C ILE A 1174 43.25 -26.44 -4.02
N ASN A 1175 43.09 -25.95 -2.79
CA ASN A 1175 44.17 -25.19 -2.14
C ASN A 1175 45.06 -26.22 -1.46
N PHE A 1176 46.29 -26.34 -1.94
CA PHE A 1176 47.37 -26.99 -1.20
C PHE A 1176 47.77 -26.14 0.00
#